data_AF-A0A2H3ICP8-F1
#
_entry.id   AF-A0A2H3ICP8-F1
#
_cell.length_a   1.000
_cell.length_b   1.000
_cell.length_c   1.000
_cell.angle_alpha   90.00
_cell.angle_beta   90.00
_cell.angle_gamma   90.00
#
_symmetry.space_group_name_H-M   'P 1'
#
loop_
_entity.id
_entity.type
_entity.pdbx_description
1 polymer ?
#
loop_
_entity_poly.entity_id
_entity_poly.type
_entity_poly.pdbx_seq_one_letter_code
_entity_poly.pdbx_strand_id
1 'polypeptide(L)'
;MYWLNGVPRVYAVNGPSIPLTSSSSNQEVPTAETSEDEGIQREKLAVVPEDQKPPAAWAEEAIKGLCNSRNGQLFATMTDSSISVWQTKPTVVVATVARSQTSLKAYGPNVSLLLHPDSTILVAQTQNGYLLTYTVASDANTRVYQQQFDHSNPHRRQQLARHFGSEEFNGIKDVSIRFRMAIKVESGIVGALALDNELVVATLKPAAIQCIRWTPDKNGTQTTSELLSRILNTPKKITVTEMVYDRAMSLLIWITSDGHAYTVQRKTEAPETEQSAKLFKGHCFHTPTSDDDRAIKAAVNARFSLLAVSCSNGDILVYTAKDYVGNVVLSHRLQSPTSAKATGDLTFMSYSPDGYCLFAGYQNGWANWSVFGKPGGSSFTADRSIAENNSEDWLIGVSMGCWIGGGSDIILSAQNDRRLWLLETARSALTGCYSPANLSRALLQTGTEIILYRGHDLPDLMTISGKDSLWHHAQYPPAYLHAQWPIRACVVSQDGRYVSIAGRRGLAHYSVSSGRWKTFEDSNVENSFAVRGGMCWYGHILIAAVESNGSYELRLYSRELPLTNHNILHTEYLPSPAVFIGPSGEDSLLVYTYDNILYHYVINSTYGSVSLVPVGQIAFYGIVRAPTRVRSISWILPEEQMRNGDPSQDVKVASVLLLVDGNLVLLQPSVSDSGDLKYDMRIVAQDVEYYVLMRDQLSFNFAPPAEEPAPSSPSAEVVLKAAQSNLSLRDSLWMFCGRDLVAWSDVQEILQREDVPKPLPVPVDFYPLSVLLNKGIILGVESEMIQRRDITFSILKYAIRTHLFLPYFLRHSLASVDMPSALSLSHYYSHLSYFPHALEILLHHVLDDAVDGPSRGESQDETRQPLLPSVISFLQASLPADVYLDIVVQCTRKNEIRSWRTLFAHLPPPKDLFEQALKLRSLKTAAGYLLVLQALDDEEDEETSKARTEDSAVRLLSLAAHKSDWDLCAELARFLIALDESGDMLRRTIDRVGIRRSMTPQKVGSPTETSHRNMRGLGLTLGIPAVPSPLSPRRTEHRHRKGSDMSSIASDGTASNLSPITSKTDDEGASVSEGGSSGLDDSYHIS
;
A
#
# COMPACT_ATOMS: atom_id res chain seq x y z
N MET A 1 3.17 0.26 -3.30
CA MET A 1 1.84 0.92 -3.48
C MET A 1 1.62 2.03 -2.46
N TYR A 2 0.84 3.04 -2.87
CA TYR A 2 0.52 4.29 -2.19
C TYR A 2 -0.99 4.55 -2.22
N TRP A 3 -1.59 4.79 -1.05
CA TRP A 3 -2.98 5.23 -0.91
C TRP A 3 -3.00 6.55 -0.15
N LEU A 4 -3.76 7.52 -0.65
CA LEU A 4 -3.95 8.75 0.09
C LEU A 4 -4.75 8.46 1.37
N ASN A 5 -4.41 9.14 2.46
CA ASN A 5 -4.93 8.82 3.78
C ASN A 5 -5.33 10.08 4.54
N GLY A 6 -6.50 10.02 5.18
CA GLY A 6 -7.00 11.05 6.07
C GLY A 6 -7.57 12.28 5.36
N VAL A 7 -7.46 13.42 6.03
CA VAL A 7 -7.96 14.72 5.58
C VAL A 7 -6.78 15.60 5.18
N PRO A 8 -6.83 16.32 4.05
CA PRO A 8 -5.74 17.19 3.63
C PRO A 8 -5.50 18.33 4.64
N ARG A 9 -4.24 18.61 4.93
CA ARG A 9 -3.85 19.80 5.71
C ARG A 9 -3.68 20.98 4.75
N VAL A 10 -4.19 22.15 5.12
CA VAL A 10 -4.21 23.32 4.22
C VAL A 10 -3.30 24.42 4.75
N TYR A 11 -2.40 24.93 3.91
CA TYR A 11 -1.43 25.96 4.26
C TYR A 11 -1.48 27.13 3.27
N ALA A 12 -1.21 28.35 3.74
CA ALA A 12 -0.98 29.55 2.92
C ALA A 12 -0.11 30.55 3.70
N VAL A 13 0.55 31.49 3.02
CA VAL A 13 1.61 32.35 3.61
C VAL A 13 1.12 33.19 4.80
N ASN A 14 -0.16 33.55 4.84
CA ASN A 14 -0.82 34.24 5.98
C ASN A 14 -1.97 33.43 6.58
N GLY A 15 -1.89 32.10 6.49
CA GLY A 15 -2.96 31.19 6.86
C GLY A 15 -4.05 31.07 5.77
N PRO A 16 -4.81 29.96 5.79
CA PRO A 16 -5.76 29.61 4.72
C PRO A 16 -7.07 30.39 4.77
N SER A 17 -7.25 31.31 5.73
CA SER A 17 -8.48 32.07 5.98
C SER A 17 -9.73 31.19 6.11
N ILE A 18 -9.59 30.03 6.76
CA ILE A 18 -10.71 29.14 7.06
C ILE A 18 -11.59 29.83 8.12
N PRO A 19 -12.88 30.10 7.85
CA PRO A 19 -13.75 30.71 8.84
C PRO A 19 -13.82 29.81 10.08
N LEU A 20 -13.47 30.34 11.26
CA LEU A 20 -13.79 29.67 12.51
C LEU A 20 -15.31 29.68 12.63
N THR A 21 -15.93 28.50 12.50
CA THR A 21 -17.34 28.35 12.86
C THR A 21 -17.48 28.69 14.34
N SER A 22 -18.04 29.86 14.63
CA SER A 22 -18.42 30.22 15.99
C SER A 22 -19.38 29.13 16.47
N SER A 23 -18.97 28.38 17.49
CA SER A 23 -19.82 27.42 18.18
C SER A 23 -21.01 28.18 18.78
N SER A 24 -22.11 28.24 18.02
CA SER A 24 -23.39 28.75 18.49
C SER A 24 -24.07 27.66 19.32
N SER A 25 -23.63 27.52 20.56
CA SER A 25 -24.39 26.84 21.60
C SER A 25 -23.95 27.33 22.98
N ASN A 26 -24.91 27.91 23.69
CA ASN A 26 -24.90 28.32 25.10
C ASN A 26 -24.38 29.73 25.40
N GLN A 27 -25.09 30.74 24.89
CA GLN A 27 -25.45 31.87 25.76
C GLN A 27 -26.70 31.48 26.54
N GLU A 28 -26.50 30.83 27.69
CA GLU A 28 -27.50 30.91 28.75
C GLU A 28 -27.40 32.31 29.35
N VAL A 29 -28.50 33.05 29.23
CA VAL A 29 -28.72 34.31 29.94
C VAL A 29 -28.79 33.97 31.43
N PRO A 30 -27.88 34.44 32.30
CA PRO A 30 -28.06 34.28 33.72
C PRO A 30 -29.15 35.25 34.18
N THR A 31 -30.21 34.68 34.74
CA THR A 31 -31.24 35.42 35.45
C THR A 31 -30.64 36.07 36.69
N ALA A 32 -31.05 37.30 36.93
CA ALA A 32 -30.57 38.13 38.02
C ALA A 32 -31.04 37.58 39.38
N GLU A 33 -30.11 37.25 40.25
CA GLU A 33 -30.30 37.30 41.69
C GLU A 33 -29.21 38.18 42.32
N THR A 34 -29.69 39.18 43.03
CA THR A 34 -28.98 40.20 43.78
C THR A 34 -28.37 39.64 45.06
N SER A 35 -27.08 39.88 45.29
CA SER A 35 -26.56 40.17 46.64
C SER A 35 -25.19 40.84 46.55
N GLU A 36 -25.11 42.02 47.13
CA GLU A 36 -23.94 42.87 47.34
C GLU A 36 -22.89 42.14 48.20
N ASP A 37 -21.60 42.18 47.82
CA ASP A 37 -20.53 42.60 48.74
C ASP A 37 -19.18 42.86 48.02
N GLU A 38 -18.38 43.72 48.64
CA GLU A 38 -17.25 44.50 48.16
C GLU A 38 -15.93 43.76 47.83
N GLY A 39 -15.04 44.39 47.03
CA GLY A 39 -13.58 44.30 47.31
C GLY A 39 -12.58 43.99 46.18
N ILE A 40 -12.42 44.90 45.20
CA ILE A 40 -11.16 45.36 44.56
C ILE A 40 -10.06 44.30 44.22
N GLN A 41 -9.86 44.02 42.92
CA GLN A 41 -8.56 44.21 42.21
C GLN A 41 -8.65 44.04 40.67
N ARG A 42 -8.69 45.20 39.99
CA ARG A 42 -8.14 45.57 38.67
C ARG A 42 -8.00 44.53 37.55
N GLU A 43 -8.83 44.73 36.54
CA GLU A 43 -8.54 44.79 35.10
C GLU A 43 -7.06 44.55 34.67
N LYS A 44 -6.84 43.43 33.97
CA LYS A 44 -6.00 43.39 32.78
C LYS A 44 -6.84 42.81 31.64
N LEU A 45 -7.55 43.70 30.95
CA LEU A 45 -8.04 43.43 29.60
C LEU A 45 -6.83 42.99 28.75
N ALA A 46 -6.94 41.81 28.16
CA ALA A 46 -6.00 41.34 27.15
C ALA A 46 -6.04 42.32 25.99
N VAL A 47 -4.98 43.11 25.85
CA VAL A 47 -4.70 43.93 24.68
C VAL A 47 -4.59 42.98 23.49
N VAL A 48 -5.63 42.93 22.67
CA VAL A 48 -5.50 42.47 21.28
C VAL A 48 -4.60 43.49 20.59
N PRO A 49 -3.45 43.11 20.01
CA PRO A 49 -2.62 44.06 19.29
C PRO A 49 -3.38 44.51 18.04
N GLU A 50 -3.90 45.73 18.07
CA GLU A 50 -4.67 46.38 17.01
C GLU A 50 -3.75 46.93 15.90
N ASP A 51 -2.74 46.14 15.48
CA ASP A 51 -1.66 46.57 14.58
C ASP A 51 -1.37 45.56 13.46
N GLN A 52 -2.37 44.77 13.03
CA GLN A 52 -2.25 43.98 11.82
C GLN A 52 -2.50 44.88 10.60
N LYS A 53 -1.41 45.42 10.02
CA LYS A 53 -1.42 45.90 8.64
C LYS A 53 -2.18 44.90 7.77
N PRO A 54 -3.04 45.36 6.84
CA PRO A 54 -3.72 44.45 5.91
C PRO A 54 -2.66 43.54 5.25
N PRO A 55 -2.95 42.24 5.09
CA PRO A 55 -2.02 41.31 4.48
C PRO A 55 -1.57 41.89 3.13
N ALA A 56 -0.26 41.88 2.90
CA ALA A 56 0.29 42.43 1.68
C ALA A 56 -0.35 41.74 0.47
N ALA A 57 -0.80 42.50 -0.54
CA ALA A 57 -1.62 41.99 -1.64
C ALA A 57 -1.01 40.76 -2.37
N TRP A 58 0.32 40.65 -2.40
CA TRP A 58 1.02 39.51 -2.99
C TRP A 58 0.74 38.17 -2.27
N ALA A 59 0.38 38.19 -0.98
CA ALA A 59 0.13 36.99 -0.20
C ALA A 59 -1.23 36.34 -0.51
N GLU A 60 -2.11 37.07 -1.18
CA GLU A 60 -3.40 36.58 -1.70
C GLU A 60 -3.29 36.15 -3.17
N GLU A 61 -2.14 36.33 -3.82
CA GLU A 61 -1.92 35.86 -5.19
C GLU A 61 -1.90 34.32 -5.24
N ALA A 62 -2.38 33.78 -6.36
CA ALA A 62 -2.34 32.35 -6.62
C ALA A 62 -0.91 31.83 -6.76
N ILE A 63 -0.69 30.59 -6.34
CA ILE A 63 0.58 29.91 -6.49
C ILE A 63 0.78 29.53 -7.98
N LYS A 64 1.93 29.92 -8.53
CA LYS A 64 2.33 29.70 -9.93
C LYS A 64 3.59 28.85 -10.08
N GLY A 65 4.32 28.61 -9.00
CA GLY A 65 5.49 27.73 -9.00
C GLY A 65 5.70 27.04 -7.66
N LEU A 66 6.21 25.82 -7.73
CA LEU A 66 6.52 24.97 -6.58
C LEU A 66 7.77 24.14 -6.90
N CYS A 67 8.75 24.14 -5.99
CA CYS A 67 9.91 23.25 -6.08
C CYS A 67 10.34 22.76 -4.69
N ASN A 68 10.91 21.55 -4.64
CA ASN A 68 11.35 20.92 -3.39
C ASN A 68 12.88 20.76 -3.38
N SER A 69 13.49 20.92 -2.22
CA SER A 69 14.90 20.61 -1.98
C SER A 69 15.17 19.12 -2.13
N ARG A 70 16.38 18.77 -2.60
CA ARG A 70 16.79 17.35 -2.73
C ARG A 70 16.81 16.62 -1.39
N ASN A 71 17.11 17.32 -0.29
CA ASN A 71 17.08 16.74 1.06
C ASN A 71 15.67 16.68 1.67
N GLY A 72 14.67 17.27 1.01
CA GLY A 72 13.26 17.32 1.42
C GLY A 72 12.96 18.19 2.64
N GLN A 73 13.93 18.97 3.14
CA GLN A 73 13.79 19.77 4.36
C GLN A 73 13.14 21.14 4.09
N LEU A 74 13.36 21.68 2.90
CA LEU A 74 12.77 22.94 2.44
C LEU A 74 12.02 22.75 1.12
N PHE A 75 10.97 23.50 0.91
CA PHE A 75 10.37 23.70 -0.40
C PHE A 75 10.10 25.19 -0.63
N ALA A 76 9.91 25.60 -1.87
CA ALA A 76 9.63 26.99 -2.20
C ALA A 76 8.39 27.11 -3.09
N THR A 77 7.60 28.15 -2.84
CA THR A 77 6.47 28.56 -3.68
C THR A 77 6.72 29.92 -4.30
N MET A 78 6.06 30.19 -5.41
CA MET A 78 6.18 31.44 -6.14
C MET A 78 4.82 31.91 -6.64
N THR A 79 4.57 33.21 -6.54
CA THR A 79 3.44 33.92 -7.15
C THR A 79 3.95 34.82 -8.28
N ASP A 80 3.07 35.57 -8.94
CA ASP A 80 3.46 36.52 -9.99
C ASP A 80 4.49 37.55 -9.50
N SER A 81 4.42 37.92 -8.21
CA SER A 81 5.27 38.95 -7.60
C SER A 81 6.18 38.50 -6.46
N SER A 82 6.03 37.29 -5.91
CA SER A 82 6.74 36.86 -4.69
C SER A 82 7.33 35.45 -4.77
N ILE A 83 8.29 35.16 -3.89
CA ILE A 83 8.85 33.82 -3.65
C ILE A 83 8.87 33.58 -2.14
N SER A 84 8.31 32.47 -1.68
CA SER A 84 8.29 32.06 -0.28
C SER A 84 9.00 30.72 -0.10
N VAL A 85 9.88 30.63 0.90
CA VAL A 85 10.57 29.39 1.30
C VAL A 85 9.92 28.86 2.57
N TRP A 86 9.68 27.57 2.56
CA TRP A 86 8.98 26.82 3.59
C TRP A 86 9.89 25.76 4.18
N GLN A 87 9.84 25.58 5.49
CA GLN A 87 10.30 24.35 6.11
C GLN A 87 9.24 23.28 5.89
N THR A 88 9.66 22.05 5.57
CA THR A 88 8.74 20.96 5.25
C THR A 88 8.09 20.38 6.50
N LYS A 89 8.84 20.17 7.59
CA LYS A 89 8.33 19.61 8.85
C LYS A 89 8.90 20.37 10.06
N PRO A 90 8.08 21.01 10.91
CA PRO A 90 6.67 21.35 10.63
C PRO A 90 6.56 22.24 9.39
N THR A 91 5.43 22.17 8.69
CA THR A 91 5.19 22.95 7.47
C THR A 91 4.94 24.42 7.82
N VAL A 92 5.89 25.30 7.54
CA VAL A 92 5.78 26.74 7.86
C VAL A 92 6.61 27.59 6.91
N VAL A 93 6.20 28.84 6.67
CA VAL A 93 7.00 29.84 5.95
C VAL A 93 8.15 30.32 6.83
N VAL A 94 9.38 30.20 6.33
CA VAL A 94 10.58 30.67 7.02
C VAL A 94 11.15 31.94 6.42
N ALA A 95 10.87 32.22 5.14
CA ALA A 95 11.33 33.44 4.48
C ALA A 95 10.47 33.77 3.26
N THR A 96 10.25 35.05 2.99
CA THR A 96 9.57 35.50 1.77
C THR A 96 10.23 36.75 1.20
N VAL A 97 10.31 36.81 -0.13
CA VAL A 97 10.73 38.00 -0.87
C VAL A 97 9.61 38.42 -1.82
N ALA A 98 9.17 39.67 -1.70
CA ALA A 98 8.21 40.29 -2.61
C ALA A 98 8.93 41.30 -3.51
N ARG A 99 8.66 41.25 -4.81
CA ARG A 99 9.28 42.14 -5.81
C ARG A 99 8.57 43.50 -5.81
N SER A 100 9.35 44.56 -5.94
CA SER A 100 8.81 45.92 -6.09
C SER A 100 8.10 46.09 -7.44
N GLN A 101 7.17 47.05 -7.51
CA GLN A 101 6.50 47.39 -8.78
C GLN A 101 7.49 47.80 -9.88
N THR A 102 8.60 48.46 -9.51
CA THR A 102 9.69 48.80 -10.43
C THR A 102 10.36 47.55 -11.00
N SER A 103 10.63 46.55 -10.15
CA SER A 103 11.16 45.25 -10.60
C SER A 103 10.20 44.53 -11.53
N LEU A 104 8.90 44.53 -11.23
CA LEU A 104 7.87 43.89 -12.06
C LEU A 104 7.72 44.58 -13.41
N LYS A 105 7.78 45.92 -13.46
CA LYS A 105 7.78 46.67 -14.73
C LYS A 105 9.03 46.40 -15.56
N ALA A 106 10.20 46.30 -14.93
CA ALA A 106 11.47 46.08 -15.62
C ALA A 106 11.61 44.66 -16.16
N TYR A 107 11.37 43.64 -15.32
CA TYR A 107 11.66 42.25 -15.66
C TYR A 107 10.41 41.41 -15.96
N GLY A 108 9.20 41.92 -15.71
CA GLY A 108 7.95 41.18 -15.86
C GLY A 108 7.61 40.29 -14.65
N PRO A 109 6.40 39.72 -14.61
CA PRO A 109 5.97 38.77 -13.57
C PRO A 109 6.77 37.46 -13.62
N ASN A 110 6.77 36.73 -12.51
CA ASN A 110 7.42 35.41 -12.44
C ASN A 110 6.58 34.35 -13.18
N VAL A 111 7.25 33.38 -13.83
CA VAL A 111 6.58 32.32 -14.61
C VAL A 111 7.09 30.90 -14.32
N SER A 112 8.33 30.75 -13.84
CA SER A 112 8.85 29.44 -13.42
C SER A 112 9.86 29.60 -12.28
N LEU A 113 9.90 28.62 -11.37
CA LEU A 113 10.77 28.59 -10.20
C LEU A 113 11.70 27.37 -10.26
N LEU A 114 12.99 27.61 -10.12
CA LEU A 114 14.02 26.57 -10.06
C LEU A 114 14.77 26.65 -8.74
N LEU A 115 15.16 25.49 -8.22
CA LEU A 115 16.00 25.39 -7.04
C LEU A 115 17.29 24.66 -7.43
N HIS A 116 18.42 25.25 -7.07
CA HIS A 116 19.70 24.58 -7.23
C HIS A 116 19.74 23.33 -6.36
N PRO A 117 20.35 22.23 -6.82
CA PRO A 117 20.37 20.96 -6.09
C PRO A 117 20.82 20.97 -4.63
N ASP A 118 21.71 21.87 -4.24
CA ASP A 118 22.17 22.04 -2.86
C ASP A 118 21.24 22.90 -1.99
N SER A 119 20.16 23.42 -2.59
CA SER A 119 19.15 24.29 -1.97
C SER A 119 19.64 25.69 -1.56
N THR A 120 20.78 26.15 -2.07
CA THR A 120 21.39 27.45 -1.74
C THR A 120 21.01 28.57 -2.71
N ILE A 121 20.53 28.25 -3.92
CA ILE A 121 20.18 29.23 -4.94
C ILE A 121 18.77 28.94 -5.48
N LEU A 122 17.91 29.95 -5.46
CA LEU A 122 16.63 29.98 -6.17
C LEU A 122 16.77 30.81 -7.44
N VAL A 123 16.14 30.36 -8.52
CA VAL A 123 16.08 31.11 -9.78
C VAL A 123 14.63 31.27 -10.21
N ALA A 124 14.19 32.51 -10.38
CA ALA A 124 12.88 32.82 -10.94
C ALA A 124 13.02 33.25 -12.40
N GLN A 125 12.41 32.49 -13.30
CA GLN A 125 12.20 32.89 -14.68
C GLN A 125 11.06 33.89 -14.75
N THR A 126 11.25 34.94 -15.56
CA THR A 126 10.26 36.02 -15.74
C THR A 126 9.71 36.05 -17.16
N GLN A 127 8.52 36.64 -17.32
CA GLN A 127 7.86 36.79 -18.62
C GLN A 127 8.69 37.57 -19.65
N ASN A 128 9.48 38.57 -19.23
CA ASN A 128 10.31 39.36 -20.15
C ASN A 128 11.69 38.72 -20.41
N GLY A 129 11.89 37.43 -20.14
CA GLY A 129 13.11 36.69 -20.49
C GLY A 129 14.32 36.98 -19.60
N TYR A 130 14.09 37.29 -18.32
CA TYR A 130 15.14 37.34 -17.29
C TYR A 130 15.12 36.11 -16.39
N LEU A 131 16.29 35.70 -15.90
CA LEU A 131 16.49 34.76 -14.80
C LEU A 131 16.98 35.56 -13.58
N LEU A 132 16.13 35.67 -12.55
CA LEU A 132 16.46 36.36 -11.30
C LEU A 132 16.99 35.33 -10.30
N THR A 133 18.21 35.53 -9.82
CA THR A 133 18.86 34.61 -8.88
C THR A 133 18.78 35.14 -7.45
N TYR A 134 18.50 34.25 -6.50
CA TYR A 134 18.43 34.56 -5.08
C TYR A 134 19.24 33.53 -4.30
N THR A 135 20.04 33.97 -3.33
CA THR A 135 20.72 33.09 -2.38
C THR A 135 19.82 32.81 -1.19
N VAL A 136 19.75 31.55 -0.80
CA VAL A 136 19.12 31.05 0.41
C VAL A 136 20.23 30.69 1.39
N ALA A 137 20.24 31.33 2.55
CA ALA A 137 21.20 31.07 3.61
C ALA A 137 20.46 30.80 4.92
N SER A 138 20.82 29.73 5.63
CA SER A 138 20.28 29.44 6.96
C SER A 138 21.32 29.73 8.03
N ASP A 139 20.89 30.39 9.10
CA ASP A 139 21.72 30.60 10.28
C ASP A 139 21.45 29.46 11.27
N ALA A 140 22.52 28.78 11.68
CA ALA A 140 22.46 27.63 12.57
C ALA A 140 22.12 28.01 14.02
N ASN A 141 22.31 29.28 14.41
CA ASN A 141 22.19 29.73 15.79
C ASN A 141 20.88 30.48 16.06
N THR A 142 20.30 31.12 15.04
CA THR A 142 19.03 31.85 15.19
C THR A 142 17.84 30.95 14.88
N ARG A 143 16.69 31.27 15.48
CA ARG A 143 15.43 30.56 15.34
C ARG A 143 14.30 31.57 15.08
N VAL A 144 13.41 31.27 14.13
CA VAL A 144 12.28 32.15 13.75
C VAL A 144 11.03 31.83 14.57
N TYR A 145 10.80 30.54 14.81
CA TYR A 145 9.67 30.06 15.60
C TYR A 145 10.19 29.19 16.73
N GLN A 146 9.57 29.37 17.89
CA GLN A 146 9.73 28.50 19.05
C GLN A 146 8.40 27.81 19.31
N GLN A 147 8.41 26.49 19.48
CA GLN A 147 7.20 25.77 19.85
C GLN A 147 6.86 26.06 21.31
N GLN A 148 5.67 26.59 21.56
CA GLN A 148 5.09 26.73 22.90
C GLN A 148 4.07 25.63 23.11
N PHE A 149 4.25 24.82 24.15
CA PHE A 149 3.26 23.81 24.55
C PHE A 149 2.41 24.36 25.69
N ASP A 150 1.10 24.16 25.65
CA ASP A 150 0.21 24.58 26.72
C ASP A 150 0.55 23.81 28.03
N HIS A 151 0.93 24.56 29.06
CA HIS A 151 1.46 24.07 30.33
C HIS A 151 0.37 23.83 31.39
N SER A 152 -0.90 23.87 30.99
CA SER A 152 -2.07 23.71 31.86
C SER A 152 -2.19 22.32 32.52
N ASN A 153 -1.50 21.29 32.02
CA ASN A 153 -1.62 19.92 32.52
C ASN A 153 -0.28 19.32 33.05
N PRO A 154 -0.10 19.14 34.38
CA PRO A 154 1.18 18.76 34.99
C PRO A 154 1.67 17.35 34.60
N HIS A 155 0.78 16.41 34.25
CA HIS A 155 1.17 15.09 33.74
C HIS A 155 1.82 15.14 32.34
N ARG A 156 1.37 16.07 31.48
CA ARG A 156 2.02 16.36 30.18
C ARG A 156 3.35 17.09 30.36
N ARG A 157 3.48 17.90 31.42
CA ARG A 157 4.70 18.67 31.73
C ARG A 157 5.93 17.77 31.92
N GLN A 158 5.81 16.67 32.66
CA GLN A 158 6.92 15.73 32.89
C GLN A 158 7.21 14.83 31.68
N GLN A 159 6.21 14.47 30.88
CA GLN A 159 6.43 13.70 29.66
C GLN A 159 7.10 14.55 28.59
N LEU A 160 6.60 15.74 28.27
CA LEU A 160 7.17 16.60 27.21
C LEU A 160 8.56 17.12 27.58
N ALA A 161 8.79 17.55 28.83
CA ALA A 161 10.11 18.05 29.25
C ALA A 161 11.21 16.96 29.28
N ARG A 162 10.85 15.67 29.44
CA ARG A 162 11.81 14.55 29.36
C ARG A 162 12.05 14.07 27.93
N HIS A 163 11.12 14.27 27.00
CA HIS A 163 11.23 13.79 25.61
C HIS A 163 11.93 14.79 24.67
N PHE A 164 11.92 16.09 24.98
CA PHE A 164 12.62 17.12 24.20
C PHE A 164 14.00 17.47 24.77
N GLY A 165 14.74 16.48 25.26
CA GLY A 165 16.09 16.67 25.78
C GLY A 165 16.98 17.44 24.78
N SER A 166 17.48 18.60 25.21
CA SER A 166 18.24 19.62 24.48
C SER A 166 17.40 20.71 23.77
N GLU A 167 17.59 21.96 24.22
CA GLU A 167 17.04 23.17 23.61
C GLU A 167 17.40 23.35 22.13
N GLU A 168 18.44 22.66 21.62
CA GLU A 168 18.91 22.80 20.23
C GLU A 168 17.86 22.40 19.17
N PHE A 169 16.96 21.48 19.51
CA PHE A 169 15.95 20.95 18.60
C PHE A 169 14.60 21.68 18.68
N ASN A 170 14.44 22.64 19.58
CA ASN A 170 13.13 23.22 19.91
C ASN A 170 12.74 24.46 19.09
N GLY A 171 13.37 24.66 17.93
CA GLY A 171 13.11 25.84 17.10
C GLY A 171 13.35 25.62 15.61
N ILE A 172 12.62 26.38 14.81
CA ILE A 172 12.72 26.41 13.34
C ILE A 172 13.83 27.38 12.96
N LYS A 173 14.80 26.93 12.15
CA LYS A 173 15.98 27.71 11.80
C LYS A 173 15.62 28.95 11.01
N ASP A 174 16.37 30.02 11.24
CA ASP A 174 16.28 31.22 10.41
C ASP A 174 16.83 30.95 9.01
N VAL A 175 16.11 31.47 8.03
CA VAL A 175 16.43 31.39 6.61
C VAL A 175 16.30 32.79 6.04
N SER A 176 17.34 33.24 5.35
CA SER A 176 17.34 34.53 4.66
C SER A 176 17.41 34.31 3.15
N ILE A 177 16.61 35.09 2.41
CA ILE A 177 16.61 35.12 0.95
C ILE A 177 17.19 36.46 0.51
N ARG A 178 18.22 36.44 -0.34
CA ARG A 178 18.88 37.65 -0.84
C ARG A 178 18.97 37.63 -2.35
N PHE A 179 18.47 38.68 -3.01
CA PHE A 179 18.65 38.86 -4.45
C PHE A 179 20.14 38.99 -4.79
N ARG A 180 20.58 38.27 -5.82
CA ARG A 180 21.97 38.25 -6.29
C ARG A 180 22.14 39.06 -7.58
N MET A 181 21.48 38.62 -8.64
CA MET A 181 21.60 39.22 -9.97
C MET A 181 20.43 38.86 -10.88
N ALA A 182 20.25 39.66 -11.93
CA ALA A 182 19.31 39.40 -13.02
C ALA A 182 20.08 39.09 -14.31
N ILE A 183 19.85 37.92 -14.89
CA ILE A 183 20.49 37.49 -16.14
C ILE A 183 19.48 37.67 -17.28
N LYS A 184 19.78 38.52 -18.26
CA LYS A 184 18.94 38.72 -19.45
C LYS A 184 19.31 37.72 -20.53
N VAL A 185 18.32 36.96 -21.00
CA VAL A 185 18.45 36.12 -22.21
C VAL A 185 17.70 36.82 -23.35
N GLU A 186 18.45 37.47 -24.25
CA GLU A 186 17.87 38.25 -25.35
C GLU A 186 17.06 37.39 -26.33
N SER A 187 17.49 36.13 -26.52
CA SER A 187 16.84 35.15 -27.39
C SER A 187 15.48 34.64 -26.89
N GLY A 188 15.01 35.13 -25.74
CA GLY A 188 13.82 34.61 -25.05
C GLY A 188 14.08 33.26 -24.38
N ILE A 189 13.28 32.93 -23.35
CA ILE A 189 13.41 31.70 -22.56
C ILE A 189 12.13 30.89 -22.71
N VAL A 190 12.25 29.64 -23.15
CA VAL A 190 11.13 28.69 -23.17
C VAL A 190 11.08 27.91 -21.86
N GLY A 191 12.21 27.37 -21.43
CA GLY A 191 12.36 26.66 -20.16
C GLY A 191 13.81 26.64 -19.70
N ALA A 192 14.04 26.29 -18.45
CA ALA A 192 15.38 26.20 -17.89
C ALA A 192 15.46 25.12 -16.80
N LEU A 193 16.67 24.59 -16.58
CA LEU A 193 17.00 23.65 -15.52
C LEU A 193 18.19 24.16 -14.72
N ALA A 194 18.11 24.05 -13.40
CA ALA A 194 19.23 24.29 -12.49
C ALA A 194 19.93 22.95 -12.18
N LEU A 195 21.11 22.74 -12.76
CA LEU A 195 21.94 21.56 -12.53
C LEU A 195 23.04 21.88 -11.51
N ASP A 196 23.78 20.85 -11.06
CA ASP A 196 24.81 21.00 -10.02
C ASP A 196 25.94 21.99 -10.42
N ASN A 197 26.24 22.12 -11.72
CA ASN A 197 27.37 22.95 -12.21
C ASN A 197 26.93 24.16 -13.06
N GLU A 198 25.70 24.17 -13.57
CA GLU A 198 25.24 25.20 -14.50
C GLU A 198 23.71 25.29 -14.59
N LEU A 199 23.22 26.39 -15.17
CA LEU A 199 21.88 26.53 -15.70
C LEU A 199 21.85 26.09 -17.17
N VAL A 200 20.91 25.23 -17.54
CA VAL A 200 20.64 24.86 -18.93
C VAL A 200 19.35 25.54 -19.36
N VAL A 201 19.42 26.38 -20.38
CA VAL A 201 18.33 27.26 -20.82
C VAL A 201 17.96 26.95 -22.27
N ALA A 202 16.70 26.62 -22.53
CA ALA A 202 16.16 26.50 -23.89
C ALA A 202 15.68 27.87 -24.39
N THR A 203 16.23 28.34 -25.50
CA THR A 203 15.93 29.67 -26.07
C THR A 203 14.90 29.63 -27.19
N LEU A 204 14.18 30.73 -27.40
CA LEU A 204 13.10 30.82 -28.39
C LEU A 204 13.61 31.15 -29.80
N LYS A 205 14.40 32.23 -29.96
CA LYS A 205 14.90 32.71 -31.27
C LYS A 205 16.37 33.17 -31.17
N PRO A 206 17.33 32.42 -31.75
CA PRO A 206 17.17 31.10 -32.38
C PRO A 206 16.85 30.00 -31.35
N ALA A 207 16.28 28.88 -31.83
CA ALA A 207 16.06 27.69 -31.00
C ALA A 207 17.41 27.03 -30.68
N ALA A 208 17.88 27.19 -29.44
CA ALA A 208 19.18 26.71 -28.97
C ALA A 208 19.12 26.30 -27.50
N ILE A 209 20.16 25.60 -27.06
CA ILE A 209 20.39 25.26 -25.66
C ILE A 209 21.62 26.06 -25.20
N GLN A 210 21.39 27.00 -24.30
CA GLN A 210 22.42 27.83 -23.68
C GLN A 210 22.74 27.31 -22.28
N CYS A 211 24.01 27.02 -22.01
CA CYS A 211 24.49 26.58 -20.71
C CYS A 211 25.23 27.74 -20.03
N ILE A 212 24.82 28.10 -18.80
CA ILE A 212 25.39 29.19 -18.01
C ILE A 212 25.94 28.61 -16.72
N ARG A 213 27.27 28.52 -16.61
CA ARG A 213 27.94 27.93 -15.44
C ARG A 213 27.77 28.81 -14.21
N TRP A 214 27.63 28.19 -13.03
CA TRP A 214 27.59 28.92 -11.76
C TRP A 214 28.92 29.62 -11.47
N THR A 215 30.02 28.97 -11.83
CA THR A 215 31.39 29.51 -11.76
C THR A 215 32.03 29.54 -13.15
N PRO A 216 32.83 30.58 -13.50
CA PRO A 216 33.56 30.62 -14.76
C PRO A 216 34.50 29.42 -14.90
N ASP A 217 34.77 29.00 -16.13
CA ASP A 217 35.76 27.95 -16.37
C ASP A 217 37.21 28.44 -16.28
N LYS A 218 38.16 27.52 -16.49
CA LYS A 218 39.61 27.82 -16.48
C LYS A 218 40.00 28.90 -17.50
N ASN A 219 39.19 29.11 -18.54
CA ASN A 219 39.40 30.10 -19.60
C ASN A 219 38.59 31.39 -19.37
N GLY A 220 37.88 31.51 -18.25
CA GLY A 220 37.02 32.64 -17.90
C GLY A 220 35.68 32.68 -18.64
N THR A 221 35.34 31.67 -19.44
CA THR A 221 34.05 31.59 -20.14
C THR A 221 32.98 30.98 -19.25
N GLN A 222 31.85 31.68 -19.11
CA GLN A 222 30.74 31.26 -18.26
C GLN A 222 29.56 30.71 -19.07
N THR A 223 29.48 31.02 -20.37
CA THR A 223 28.33 30.68 -21.22
C THR A 223 28.73 29.94 -22.48
N THR A 224 28.07 28.83 -22.76
CA THR A 224 28.16 28.10 -24.04
C THR A 224 26.77 27.95 -24.65
N SER A 225 26.69 27.82 -25.99
CA SER A 225 25.42 27.66 -26.69
C SER A 225 25.55 26.73 -27.88
N GLU A 226 24.56 25.85 -28.06
CA GLU A 226 24.47 24.95 -29.22
C GLU A 226 23.06 24.97 -29.80
N LEU A 227 22.95 25.06 -31.14
CA LEU A 227 21.67 25.09 -31.84
C LEU A 227 20.91 23.76 -31.69
N LEU A 228 19.60 23.83 -31.40
CA LEU A 228 18.77 22.65 -31.17
C LEU A 228 18.75 21.71 -32.39
N SER A 229 18.71 22.28 -33.59
CA SER A 229 18.75 21.53 -34.85
C SER A 229 20.02 20.68 -35.02
N ARG A 230 21.13 21.06 -34.37
CA ARG A 230 22.40 20.31 -34.40
C ARG A 230 22.41 19.17 -33.37
N ILE A 231 21.73 19.38 -32.24
CA ILE A 231 21.65 18.40 -31.14
C ILE A 231 20.71 17.26 -31.50
N LEU A 232 19.51 17.59 -31.98
CA LEU A 232 18.42 16.62 -32.22
C LEU A 232 18.21 16.28 -33.70
N ASN A 233 18.94 16.91 -34.63
CA ASN A 233 18.72 16.82 -36.07
C ASN A 233 17.30 17.24 -36.52
N THR A 234 16.71 18.22 -35.83
CA THR A 234 15.36 18.74 -36.09
C THR A 234 15.36 19.99 -36.98
N PRO A 235 14.22 20.37 -37.60
CA PRO A 235 14.09 21.62 -38.33
C PRO A 235 14.34 22.85 -37.44
N LYS A 236 14.92 23.93 -38.00
CA LYS A 236 15.31 25.14 -37.25
C LYS A 236 14.17 25.89 -36.53
N LYS A 237 12.90 25.61 -36.87
CA LYS A 237 11.72 26.24 -36.25
C LYS A 237 11.25 25.53 -34.97
N ILE A 238 11.69 24.29 -34.76
CA ILE A 238 11.29 23.50 -33.61
C ILE A 238 12.00 24.02 -32.36
N THR A 239 11.27 24.09 -31.25
CA THR A 239 11.77 24.52 -29.93
C THR A 239 11.52 23.43 -28.89
N VAL A 240 12.21 23.48 -27.76
CA VAL A 240 11.94 22.58 -26.62
C VAL A 240 10.84 23.20 -25.77
N THR A 241 9.81 22.42 -25.42
CA THR A 241 8.66 22.86 -24.60
C THR A 241 8.71 22.35 -23.17
N GLU A 242 9.30 21.18 -22.93
CA GLU A 242 9.47 20.59 -21.60
C GLU A 242 10.90 20.06 -21.45
N MET A 243 11.49 20.24 -20.26
CA MET A 243 12.81 19.73 -19.93
C MET A 243 12.76 19.05 -18.56
N VAL A 244 13.25 17.81 -18.48
CA VAL A 244 13.37 17.05 -17.23
C VAL A 244 14.78 16.52 -17.13
N TYR A 245 15.36 16.52 -15.93
CA TYR A 245 16.66 15.92 -15.66
C TYR A 245 16.56 14.99 -14.45
N ASP A 246 17.10 13.79 -14.62
CA ASP A 246 17.31 12.86 -13.52
C ASP A 246 18.81 12.59 -13.30
N ARG A 247 19.25 12.77 -12.05
CA ARG A 247 20.65 12.60 -11.66
C ARG A 247 21.07 11.13 -11.59
N ALA A 248 20.19 10.23 -11.18
CA ALA A 248 20.54 8.83 -10.98
C ALA A 248 20.74 8.10 -12.31
N MET A 249 19.97 8.44 -13.34
CA MET A 249 20.18 7.98 -14.72
C MET A 249 21.17 8.86 -15.49
N SER A 250 21.51 10.05 -14.96
CA SER A 250 22.28 11.09 -15.65
C SER A 250 21.72 11.38 -17.05
N LEU A 251 20.40 11.51 -17.14
CA LEU A 251 19.65 11.58 -18.39
C LEU A 251 18.75 12.82 -18.38
N LEU A 252 18.72 13.55 -19.50
CA LEU A 252 17.73 14.58 -19.75
C LEU A 252 16.62 14.03 -20.66
N ILE A 253 15.38 14.47 -20.44
CA ILE A 253 14.29 14.30 -21.39
C ILE A 253 13.89 15.68 -21.89
N TRP A 254 13.86 15.85 -23.22
CA TRP A 254 13.33 17.05 -23.87
C TRP A 254 12.12 16.68 -24.73
N ILE A 255 11.03 17.43 -24.57
CA ILE A 255 9.89 17.38 -25.48
C ILE A 255 9.95 18.60 -26.39
N THR A 256 9.69 18.41 -27.68
CA THR A 256 9.74 19.46 -28.70
C THR A 256 8.35 19.97 -29.06
N SER A 257 8.31 21.18 -29.65
CA SER A 257 7.08 21.87 -30.06
C SER A 257 6.28 21.18 -31.17
N ASP A 258 6.79 20.08 -31.74
CA ASP A 258 6.08 19.20 -32.68
C ASP A 258 5.61 17.89 -32.03
N GLY A 259 5.81 17.71 -30.72
CA GLY A 259 5.32 16.57 -29.95
C GLY A 259 6.25 15.36 -29.89
N HIS A 260 7.50 15.44 -30.37
CA HIS A 260 8.48 14.37 -30.18
C HIS A 260 9.12 14.42 -28.79
N ALA A 261 9.53 13.27 -28.27
CA ALA A 261 10.30 13.19 -27.02
C ALA A 261 11.67 12.54 -27.25
N TYR A 262 12.70 13.15 -26.66
CA TYR A 262 14.09 12.77 -26.81
C TYR A 262 14.74 12.49 -25.46
N THR A 263 15.49 11.40 -25.37
CA THR A 263 16.49 11.22 -24.32
C THR A 263 17.77 11.93 -24.75
N VAL A 264 18.34 12.76 -23.88
CA VAL A 264 19.50 13.58 -24.17
C VAL A 264 20.57 13.36 -23.11
N GLN A 265 21.78 13.09 -23.58
CA GLN A 265 22.96 12.97 -22.74
C GLN A 265 23.92 14.12 -23.01
N ARG A 266 24.60 14.57 -21.96
CA ARG A 266 25.75 15.46 -22.10
C ARG A 266 26.96 14.62 -22.47
N LYS A 267 27.74 15.03 -23.48
CA LYS A 267 29.04 14.40 -23.75
C LYS A 267 30.03 14.82 -22.66
N THR A 268 30.57 13.84 -21.93
CA THR A 268 31.75 14.02 -21.09
C THR A 268 32.97 14.16 -22.01
N GLU A 269 33.86 15.10 -21.72
CA GLU A 269 35.01 15.48 -22.57
C GLU A 269 35.75 14.24 -23.14
N ALA A 270 35.77 14.10 -24.46
CA ALA A 270 36.63 13.16 -25.17
C ALA A 270 37.95 13.86 -25.57
N PRO A 271 39.06 13.12 -25.80
CA PRO A 271 40.35 13.69 -26.15
C PRO A 271 40.26 14.62 -27.37
N GLU A 272 41.07 15.68 -27.38
CA GLU A 272 41.03 16.91 -28.21
C GLU A 272 41.12 16.75 -29.75
N THR A 273 40.82 15.57 -30.32
CA THR A 273 41.06 15.26 -31.74
C THR A 273 39.93 15.59 -32.71
N GLU A 274 38.77 16.12 -32.30
CA GLU A 274 37.69 16.49 -33.25
C GLU A 274 37.20 17.95 -33.09
N GLN A 275 37.43 18.75 -34.14
CA GLN A 275 37.21 20.21 -34.24
C GLN A 275 35.74 20.68 -34.27
N SER A 276 34.78 19.96 -33.67
CA SER A 276 33.48 20.55 -33.35
C SER A 276 32.78 19.79 -32.21
N ALA A 277 33.18 20.04 -30.97
CA ALA A 277 32.63 19.34 -29.81
C ALA A 277 31.11 19.60 -29.66
N LYS A 278 30.27 18.63 -30.08
CA LYS A 278 28.84 18.61 -29.73
C LYS A 278 28.72 18.49 -28.20
N LEU A 279 28.00 19.39 -27.55
CA LEU A 279 27.80 19.37 -26.09
C LEU A 279 26.81 18.28 -25.68
N PHE A 280 25.81 18.06 -26.53
CA PHE A 280 24.72 17.13 -26.28
C PHE A 280 24.57 16.10 -27.40
N LYS A 281 24.05 14.93 -27.03
CA LYS A 281 23.61 13.89 -27.96
C LYS A 281 22.19 13.48 -27.60
N GLY A 282 21.25 13.70 -28.52
CA GLY A 282 19.85 13.31 -28.34
C GLY A 282 19.45 12.10 -29.18
N HIS A 283 18.53 11.31 -28.64
CA HIS A 283 17.92 10.15 -29.28
C HIS A 283 16.40 10.23 -29.13
N CYS A 284 15.68 10.22 -30.25
CA CYS A 284 14.21 10.25 -30.25
C CYS A 284 13.69 8.88 -29.82
N PHE A 285 12.77 8.84 -28.85
CA PHE A 285 12.12 7.59 -28.42
C PHE A 285 10.59 7.62 -28.55
N HIS A 286 10.00 8.80 -28.74
CA HIS A 286 8.59 8.97 -29.00
C HIS A 286 8.40 9.85 -30.24
N THR A 287 7.67 9.31 -31.22
CA THR A 287 7.27 10.00 -32.45
C THR A 287 5.75 9.98 -32.52
N PRO A 288 5.08 11.14 -32.49
CA PRO A 288 3.62 11.19 -32.54
C PRO A 288 3.11 10.73 -33.91
N THR A 289 2.14 9.82 -33.92
CA THR A 289 1.49 9.35 -35.16
C THR A 289 0.35 10.26 -35.62
N SER A 290 -0.23 11.01 -34.70
CA SER A 290 -1.32 11.97 -34.93
C SER A 290 -1.15 13.19 -34.03
N ASP A 291 -1.96 14.23 -34.24
CA ASP A 291 -1.96 15.40 -33.35
C ASP A 291 -2.42 15.08 -31.91
N ASP A 292 -3.15 13.97 -31.74
CA ASP A 292 -3.61 13.45 -30.45
C ASP A 292 -2.52 12.71 -29.67
N ASP A 293 -1.47 12.26 -30.36
CA ASP A 293 -0.36 11.52 -29.75
C ASP A 293 0.81 12.43 -29.33
N ARG A 294 0.69 13.75 -29.54
CA ARG A 294 1.79 14.71 -29.30
C ARG A 294 2.17 14.72 -27.83
N ALA A 295 3.45 14.47 -27.54
CA ALA A 295 3.98 14.55 -26.19
C ALA A 295 3.87 15.97 -25.61
N ILE A 296 3.50 16.07 -24.33
CA ILE A 296 3.32 17.33 -23.60
C ILE A 296 4.24 17.40 -22.38
N LYS A 297 4.18 16.40 -21.48
CA LYS A 297 4.98 16.35 -20.25
C LYS A 297 5.73 15.03 -20.13
N ALA A 298 6.81 15.04 -19.36
CA ALA A 298 7.60 13.85 -19.08
C ALA A 298 7.87 13.69 -17.58
N ALA A 299 8.09 12.46 -17.15
CA ALA A 299 8.58 12.12 -15.82
C ALA A 299 9.55 10.95 -15.89
N VAL A 300 10.58 10.96 -15.04
CA VAL A 300 11.62 9.91 -14.98
C VAL A 300 11.45 9.08 -13.72
N ASN A 301 11.59 7.76 -13.85
CA ASN A 301 11.67 6.83 -12.74
C ASN A 301 12.99 6.06 -12.82
N ALA A 302 14.02 6.59 -12.16
CA ALA A 302 15.36 6.01 -12.16
C ALA A 302 15.46 4.66 -11.45
N ARG A 303 14.56 4.38 -10.49
CA ARG A 303 14.53 3.12 -9.74
C ARG A 303 14.18 1.93 -10.65
N PHE A 304 13.30 2.15 -11.62
CA PHE A 304 12.81 1.14 -12.56
C PHE A 304 13.31 1.34 -13.99
N SER A 305 14.16 2.35 -14.23
CA SER A 305 14.63 2.74 -15.57
C SER A 305 13.47 3.05 -16.54
N LEU A 306 12.41 3.69 -16.05
CA LEU A 306 11.21 4.04 -16.84
C LEU A 306 11.15 5.54 -17.14
N LEU A 307 10.61 5.87 -18.31
CA LEU A 307 10.34 7.24 -18.78
C LEU A 307 8.84 7.34 -19.12
N ALA A 308 8.10 8.19 -18.43
CA ALA A 308 6.69 8.44 -18.72
C ALA A 308 6.55 9.69 -19.59
N VAL A 309 5.69 9.64 -20.60
CA VAL A 309 5.32 10.76 -21.47
C VAL A 309 3.80 10.87 -21.51
N SER A 310 3.27 12.06 -21.25
CA SER A 310 1.84 12.35 -21.43
C SER A 310 1.57 12.90 -22.83
N CYS A 311 0.50 12.44 -23.48
CA CYS A 311 0.07 12.89 -24.79
C CYS A 311 -1.07 13.92 -24.71
N SER A 312 -1.36 14.62 -25.81
CA SER A 312 -2.44 15.62 -25.92
C SER A 312 -3.83 15.05 -25.73
N ASN A 313 -4.05 13.77 -26.04
CA ASN A 313 -5.29 13.06 -25.75
C ASN A 313 -5.47 12.67 -24.26
N GLY A 314 -4.48 12.95 -23.40
CA GLY A 314 -4.50 12.59 -21.98
C GLY A 314 -3.93 11.20 -21.65
N ASP A 315 -3.51 10.41 -22.65
CA ASP A 315 -2.83 9.13 -22.42
C ASP A 315 -1.45 9.36 -21.78
N ILE A 316 -1.04 8.42 -20.94
CA ILE A 316 0.32 8.37 -20.41
C ILE A 316 0.98 7.08 -20.92
N LEU A 317 2.03 7.26 -21.71
CA LEU A 317 2.84 6.20 -22.29
C LEU A 317 4.13 6.03 -21.46
N VAL A 318 4.41 4.82 -21.04
CA VAL A 318 5.58 4.49 -20.22
C VAL A 318 6.56 3.67 -21.06
N TYR A 319 7.81 4.13 -21.11
CA TYR A 319 8.90 3.54 -21.87
C TYR A 319 9.97 2.99 -20.94
N THR A 320 10.60 1.88 -21.32
CA THR A 320 11.75 1.30 -20.61
C THR A 320 13.04 1.71 -21.31
N ALA A 321 13.94 2.36 -20.56
CA ALA A 321 15.29 2.69 -21.00
C ALA A 321 16.22 1.49 -20.78
N LYS A 322 16.39 0.65 -21.81
CA LYS A 322 17.28 -0.53 -21.76
C LYS A 322 18.75 -0.12 -21.72
N ASP A 323 19.08 0.94 -22.46
CA ASP A 323 20.35 1.63 -22.36
C ASP A 323 20.17 3.15 -22.46
N TYR A 324 21.26 3.87 -22.21
CA TYR A 324 21.26 5.33 -22.27
C TYR A 324 21.76 5.87 -23.62
N VAL A 325 21.89 5.00 -24.63
CA VAL A 325 22.40 5.33 -25.97
C VAL A 325 21.28 5.34 -27.01
N GLY A 326 20.02 5.40 -26.54
CA GLY A 326 18.82 5.53 -27.36
C GLY A 326 17.96 4.28 -27.48
N ASN A 327 18.29 3.17 -26.81
CA ASN A 327 17.42 1.99 -26.77
C ASN A 327 16.33 2.16 -25.71
N VAL A 328 15.29 2.87 -26.10
CA VAL A 328 14.11 3.16 -25.28
C VAL A 328 12.89 2.61 -26.00
N VAL A 329 12.18 1.68 -25.36
CA VAL A 329 11.05 0.97 -25.95
C VAL A 329 9.77 1.21 -25.15
N LEU A 330 8.62 1.28 -25.82
CA LEU A 330 7.33 1.38 -25.13
C LEU A 330 7.11 0.10 -24.31
N SER A 331 6.87 0.25 -23.00
CA SER A 331 6.54 -0.85 -22.09
C SER A 331 5.03 -0.99 -22.00
N HIS A 332 4.33 0.04 -21.52
CA HIS A 332 2.88 -0.02 -21.33
C HIS A 332 2.22 1.36 -21.43
N ARG A 333 0.89 1.35 -21.56
CA ARG A 333 0.03 2.53 -21.51
C ARG A 333 -0.77 2.50 -20.21
N LEU A 334 -0.79 3.61 -19.48
CA LEU A 334 -1.62 3.72 -18.28
C LEU A 334 -3.08 3.94 -18.69
N GLN A 335 -3.97 3.13 -18.13
CA GLN A 335 -5.40 3.30 -18.37
C GLN A 335 -5.91 4.48 -17.55
N SER A 336 -6.44 5.48 -18.25
CA SER A 336 -7.12 6.61 -17.61
C SER A 336 -8.38 6.12 -16.88
N PRO A 337 -8.67 6.58 -15.66
CA PRO A 337 -9.88 6.22 -14.93
C PRO A 337 -11.16 6.72 -15.60
N THR A 338 -11.08 7.71 -16.50
CA THR A 338 -12.23 8.27 -17.22
C THR A 338 -11.83 8.86 -18.58
N SER A 339 -12.81 9.35 -19.35
CA SER A 339 -12.57 9.95 -20.67
C SER A 339 -11.76 11.26 -20.58
N ALA A 340 -10.97 11.57 -21.61
CA ALA A 340 -10.17 12.80 -21.70
C ALA A 340 -10.99 14.08 -21.50
N LYS A 341 -12.25 14.09 -21.95
CA LYS A 341 -13.17 15.23 -21.74
C LYS A 341 -13.51 15.45 -20.26
N ALA A 342 -13.59 14.37 -19.49
CA ALA A 342 -13.90 14.43 -18.07
C ALA A 342 -12.68 14.80 -17.22
N THR A 343 -11.48 14.36 -17.63
CA THR A 343 -10.22 14.71 -16.95
C THR A 343 -9.77 16.14 -17.25
N GLY A 344 -10.01 16.64 -18.47
CA GLY A 344 -9.31 17.82 -18.99
C GLY A 344 -7.83 17.53 -19.25
N ASP A 345 -7.06 18.57 -19.58
CA ASP A 345 -5.64 18.40 -19.91
C ASP A 345 -4.81 18.03 -18.68
N LEU A 346 -3.75 17.26 -18.89
CA LEU A 346 -2.77 16.94 -17.87
C LEU A 346 -1.92 18.17 -17.53
N THR A 347 -1.87 18.52 -16.25
CA THR A 347 -1.20 19.73 -15.75
C THR A 347 0.14 19.41 -15.08
N PHE A 348 0.23 18.27 -14.39
CA PHE A 348 1.46 17.84 -13.73
C PHE A 348 1.55 16.31 -13.66
N MET A 349 2.78 15.78 -13.66
CA MET A 349 3.04 14.35 -13.53
C MET A 349 4.36 14.13 -12.78
N SER A 350 4.37 13.26 -11.77
CA SER A 350 5.58 12.99 -10.98
C SER A 350 5.56 11.60 -10.34
N TYR A 351 6.69 10.89 -10.42
CA TYR A 351 6.88 9.66 -9.67
C TYR A 351 7.20 9.93 -8.20
N SER A 352 6.71 9.08 -7.30
CA SER A 352 7.12 9.03 -5.90
C SER A 352 8.64 8.83 -5.78
N PRO A 353 9.30 9.29 -4.71
CA PRO A 353 10.77 9.22 -4.58
C PRO A 353 11.36 7.81 -4.66
N ASP A 354 10.60 6.77 -4.31
CA ASP A 354 11.02 5.36 -4.40
C ASP A 354 10.61 4.68 -5.73
N GLY A 355 9.91 5.41 -6.61
CA GLY A 355 9.49 4.95 -7.94
C GLY A 355 8.26 4.04 -7.97
N TYR A 356 7.59 3.73 -6.85
CA TYR A 356 6.47 2.78 -6.83
C TYR A 356 5.09 3.38 -7.16
N CYS A 357 4.98 4.70 -7.30
CA CYS A 357 3.74 5.38 -7.65
C CYS A 357 3.98 6.49 -8.66
N LEU A 358 3.16 6.54 -9.71
CA LEU A 358 3.03 7.71 -10.58
C LEU A 358 1.78 8.50 -10.17
N PHE A 359 1.93 9.79 -9.92
CA PHE A 359 0.82 10.71 -9.66
C PHE A 359 0.66 11.67 -10.83
N ALA A 360 -0.55 11.81 -11.36
CA ALA A 360 -0.89 12.79 -12.39
C ALA A 360 -2.04 13.69 -11.93
N GLY A 361 -1.85 15.00 -12.09
CA GLY A 361 -2.92 15.98 -11.96
C GLY A 361 -3.41 16.44 -13.32
N TYR A 362 -4.69 16.75 -13.32
CA TYR A 362 -5.43 17.22 -14.47
C TYR A 362 -6.17 18.51 -14.10
N GLN A 363 -6.61 19.22 -15.13
CA GLN A 363 -7.46 20.41 -14.96
C GLN A 363 -8.71 20.12 -14.13
N ASN A 364 -9.29 18.91 -14.26
CA ASN A 364 -10.54 18.54 -13.60
C ASN A 364 -10.41 17.41 -12.55
N GLY A 365 -9.21 17.17 -12.01
CA GLY A 365 -8.99 16.21 -10.92
C GLY A 365 -7.57 15.65 -10.88
N TRP A 366 -7.40 14.48 -10.28
CA TRP A 366 -6.13 13.75 -10.24
C TRP A 366 -6.35 12.24 -10.19
N ALA A 367 -5.32 11.49 -10.56
CA ALA A 367 -5.26 10.04 -10.42
C ALA A 367 -3.83 9.56 -10.14
N ASN A 368 -3.70 8.42 -9.48
CA ASN A 368 -2.42 7.76 -9.30
C ASN A 368 -2.46 6.28 -9.70
N TRP A 369 -1.29 5.76 -10.06
CA TRP A 369 -1.08 4.36 -10.42
C TRP A 369 0.15 3.82 -9.70
N SER A 370 0.17 2.52 -9.50
CA SER A 370 1.40 1.79 -9.24
C SER A 370 2.35 1.86 -10.45
N VAL A 371 3.61 1.45 -10.26
CA VAL A 371 4.68 1.63 -11.25
C VAL A 371 4.42 0.94 -12.60
N PHE A 372 3.70 -0.18 -12.62
CA PHE A 372 3.33 -0.90 -13.85
C PHE A 372 1.82 -0.81 -14.17
N GLY A 373 1.13 0.17 -13.58
CA GLY A 373 -0.17 0.61 -14.07
C GLY A 373 -1.40 0.10 -13.33
N LYS A 374 -1.27 -0.59 -12.19
CA LYS A 374 -2.43 -0.83 -11.30
C LYS A 374 -3.03 0.52 -10.87
N PRO A 375 -4.30 0.81 -11.16
CA PRO A 375 -4.95 2.02 -10.67
C PRO A 375 -4.96 2.07 -9.14
N GLY A 376 -4.65 3.24 -8.58
CA GLY A 376 -4.76 3.53 -7.16
C GLY A 376 -6.07 4.27 -6.85
N GLY A 377 -5.96 5.46 -6.29
CA GLY A 377 -7.06 6.40 -6.07
C GLY A 377 -7.19 7.42 -7.19
N SER A 378 -8.36 8.04 -7.28
CA SER A 378 -8.60 9.20 -8.15
C SER A 378 -9.65 10.12 -7.52
N SER A 379 -9.68 11.39 -7.95
CA SER A 379 -10.76 12.32 -7.56
C SER A 379 -11.95 12.33 -8.52
N PHE A 380 -11.89 11.62 -9.63
CA PHE A 380 -12.94 11.68 -10.66
C PHE A 380 -14.27 11.04 -10.24
N THR A 381 -14.27 10.23 -9.18
CA THR A 381 -15.47 9.66 -8.57
C THR A 381 -16.09 10.56 -7.50
N ALA A 382 -15.44 11.69 -7.16
CA ALA A 382 -15.94 12.64 -6.17
C ALA A 382 -17.19 13.39 -6.65
N ASP A 383 -18.12 13.64 -5.73
CA ASP A 383 -19.22 14.57 -5.91
C ASP A 383 -18.70 16.01 -5.93
N ARG A 384 -18.55 16.54 -7.14
CA ARG A 384 -18.05 17.90 -7.40
C ARG A 384 -18.86 18.97 -6.68
N SER A 385 -20.18 18.79 -6.54
CA SER A 385 -21.03 19.79 -5.88
C SER A 385 -20.71 19.92 -4.39
N ILE A 386 -20.36 18.81 -3.73
CA ILE A 386 -19.94 18.83 -2.33
C ILE A 386 -18.54 19.46 -2.22
N ALA A 387 -17.62 19.09 -3.10
CA ALA A 387 -16.26 19.64 -3.12
C ALA A 387 -16.26 21.16 -3.33
N GLU A 388 -17.07 21.67 -4.27
CA GLU A 388 -17.21 23.12 -4.55
C GLU A 388 -17.80 23.87 -3.35
N ASN A 389 -18.87 23.34 -2.75
CA ASN A 389 -19.49 23.94 -1.55
C ASN A 389 -18.52 24.00 -0.36
N ASN A 390 -17.63 23.01 -0.24
CA ASN A 390 -16.62 22.94 0.82
C ASN A 390 -15.31 23.64 0.44
N SER A 391 -15.20 24.24 -0.76
CA SER A 391 -13.98 24.86 -1.27
C SER A 391 -12.77 23.91 -1.29
N GLU A 392 -13.01 22.64 -1.61
CA GLU A 392 -12.03 21.55 -1.71
C GLU A 392 -11.41 21.44 -3.11
N ASP A 393 -10.71 22.49 -3.52
CA ASP A 393 -10.21 22.64 -4.89
C ASP A 393 -9.24 21.51 -5.30
N TRP A 394 -8.58 20.88 -4.32
CA TRP A 394 -7.71 19.71 -4.53
C TRP A 394 -8.42 18.49 -5.15
N LEU A 395 -9.74 18.40 -5.05
CA LEU A 395 -10.54 17.35 -5.71
C LEU A 395 -10.95 17.74 -7.14
N ILE A 396 -11.17 19.04 -7.35
CA ILE A 396 -11.80 19.57 -8.56
C ILE A 396 -10.76 19.75 -9.66
N GLY A 397 -9.52 20.11 -9.34
CA GLY A 397 -8.48 20.35 -10.33
C GLY A 397 -7.15 20.69 -9.69
N VAL A 398 -6.07 20.15 -10.25
CA VAL A 398 -4.72 20.40 -9.72
C VAL A 398 -3.86 20.99 -10.81
N SER A 399 -3.05 21.99 -10.48
CA SER A 399 -2.14 22.66 -11.43
C SER A 399 -0.69 22.20 -11.27
N MET A 400 -0.27 21.90 -10.04
CA MET A 400 1.08 21.45 -9.72
C MET A 400 1.09 20.68 -8.40
N GLY A 401 2.13 19.89 -8.21
CA GLY A 401 2.38 19.22 -6.94
C GLY A 401 3.81 18.70 -6.82
N CYS A 402 4.20 18.32 -5.61
CA CYS A 402 5.49 17.67 -5.36
C CYS A 402 5.43 16.73 -4.15
N TRP A 403 6.19 15.64 -4.24
CA TRP A 403 6.36 14.70 -3.13
C TRP A 403 7.30 15.27 -2.07
N ILE A 404 6.95 15.06 -0.80
CA ILE A 404 7.78 15.39 0.37
C ILE A 404 7.90 14.18 1.30
N GLY A 405 8.78 14.27 2.30
CA GLY A 405 8.89 13.25 3.35
C GLY A 405 9.26 11.85 2.86
N GLY A 406 10.02 11.75 1.77
CA GLY A 406 10.37 10.46 1.16
C GLY A 406 9.16 9.72 0.60
N GLY A 407 8.09 10.43 0.24
CA GLY A 407 6.84 9.88 -0.24
C GLY A 407 5.72 9.86 0.80
N SER A 408 5.98 10.22 2.08
CA SER A 408 4.94 10.21 3.11
C SER A 408 3.78 11.16 2.82
N ASP A 409 4.04 12.27 2.13
CA ASP A 409 3.02 13.25 1.79
C ASP A 409 3.26 13.81 0.37
N ILE A 410 2.18 14.29 -0.23
CA ILE A 410 2.20 15.05 -1.49
C ILE A 410 1.58 16.43 -1.27
N ILE A 411 2.27 17.47 -1.74
CA ILE A 411 1.76 18.84 -1.83
C ILE A 411 1.03 18.98 -3.17
N LEU A 412 -0.19 19.48 -3.16
CA LEU A 412 -0.97 19.86 -4.34
C LEU A 412 -1.36 21.34 -4.27
N SER A 413 -1.47 22.00 -5.43
CA SER A 413 -2.05 23.34 -5.56
C SER A 413 -3.04 23.34 -6.72
N ALA A 414 -4.25 23.83 -6.46
CA ALA A 414 -5.28 23.98 -7.49
C ALA A 414 -4.98 25.15 -8.43
N GLN A 415 -5.75 25.26 -9.52
CA GLN A 415 -5.61 26.37 -10.46
C GLN A 415 -6.14 27.67 -9.83
N ASN A 416 -5.33 28.73 -9.88
CA ASN A 416 -5.67 30.04 -9.30
C ASN A 416 -5.96 30.02 -7.78
N ASP A 417 -5.42 29.04 -7.08
CA ASP A 417 -5.51 28.92 -5.62
C ASP A 417 -4.21 29.41 -4.96
N ARG A 418 -4.33 30.08 -3.82
CA ARG A 418 -3.20 30.50 -2.98
C ARG A 418 -2.84 29.46 -1.91
N ARG A 419 -3.66 28.42 -1.78
CA ARG A 419 -3.54 27.37 -0.77
C ARG A 419 -2.72 26.19 -1.27
N LEU A 420 -1.95 25.62 -0.36
CA LEU A 420 -1.28 24.34 -0.50
C LEU A 420 -2.08 23.27 0.23
N TRP A 421 -2.37 22.18 -0.47
CA TRP A 421 -3.08 21.02 0.05
C TRP A 421 -2.06 19.91 0.29
N LEU A 422 -1.91 19.50 1.54
CA LEU A 422 -0.95 18.48 1.94
C LEU A 422 -1.67 17.19 2.27
N LEU A 423 -1.52 16.18 1.40
CA LEU A 423 -2.15 14.88 1.54
C LEU A 423 -1.13 13.87 2.06
N GLU A 424 -1.45 13.26 3.19
CA GLU A 424 -0.67 12.13 3.71
C GLU A 424 -0.94 10.88 2.87
N THR A 425 0.05 10.01 2.75
CA THR A 425 -0.10 8.72 2.10
C THR A 425 0.23 7.59 3.07
N ALA A 426 -0.60 6.55 3.04
CA ALA A 426 -0.22 5.24 3.51
C ALA A 426 0.52 4.53 2.37
N ARG A 427 1.70 4.00 2.63
CA ARG A 427 2.49 3.25 1.64
C ARG A 427 2.97 1.94 2.22
N SER A 428 3.13 0.94 1.37
CA SER A 428 3.69 -0.35 1.83
C SER A 428 5.13 -0.20 2.31
N ALA A 429 5.48 -0.88 3.40
CA ALA A 429 6.85 -0.91 3.92
C ALA A 429 7.86 -1.48 2.91
N LEU A 430 7.41 -2.28 1.93
CA LEU A 430 8.24 -2.84 0.86
C LEU A 430 8.99 -1.78 0.05
N THR A 431 8.46 -0.55 -0.03
CA THR A 431 9.06 0.50 -0.85
C THR A 431 10.32 1.10 -0.23
N GLY A 432 10.44 1.02 1.11
CA GLY A 432 11.61 1.47 1.87
C GLY A 432 12.52 0.34 2.33
N CYS A 433 11.95 -0.84 2.59
CA CYS A 433 12.68 -2.05 3.02
C CYS A 433 12.01 -3.29 2.43
N TYR A 434 12.60 -3.86 1.39
CA TYR A 434 12.08 -5.09 0.79
C TYR A 434 12.39 -6.27 1.73
N SER A 435 11.35 -6.95 2.21
CA SER A 435 11.49 -8.09 3.12
C SER A 435 10.32 -9.06 2.93
N PRO A 436 10.57 -10.38 2.92
CA PRO A 436 9.50 -11.38 2.92
C PRO A 436 8.51 -11.20 4.09
N ALA A 437 8.98 -10.74 5.25
CA ALA A 437 8.13 -10.47 6.41
C ALA A 437 7.18 -9.29 6.18
N ASN A 438 7.65 -8.22 5.51
CA ASN A 438 6.80 -7.06 5.19
C ASN A 438 5.66 -7.42 4.22
N LEU A 439 5.94 -8.29 3.24
CA LEU A 439 4.95 -8.78 2.28
C LEU A 439 3.95 -9.72 2.95
N SER A 440 4.41 -10.70 3.76
CA SER A 440 3.51 -11.64 4.44
C SER A 440 2.59 -10.97 5.48
N ARG A 441 3.11 -10.04 6.28
CA ARG A 441 2.36 -9.39 7.35
C ARG A 441 1.61 -8.13 6.93
N ALA A 442 1.72 -7.72 5.67
CA ALA A 442 1.09 -6.51 5.13
C ALA A 442 1.33 -5.26 6.01
N LEU A 443 2.61 -4.88 6.15
CA LEU A 443 2.99 -3.66 6.87
C LEU A 443 2.86 -2.42 5.99
N LEU A 444 2.09 -1.43 6.45
CA LEU A 444 2.01 -0.09 5.87
C LEU A 444 2.67 0.93 6.81
N GLN A 445 3.08 2.07 6.24
CA GLN A 445 3.65 3.20 6.95
C GLN A 445 3.07 4.51 6.41
N THR A 446 2.86 5.48 7.30
CA THR A 446 2.53 6.87 6.96
C THR A 446 3.67 7.80 7.38
N GLY A 447 3.45 9.12 7.31
CA GLY A 447 4.41 10.11 7.82
C GLY A 447 4.48 10.19 9.35
N THR A 448 3.56 9.50 10.05
CA THR A 448 3.33 9.63 11.49
C THR A 448 3.20 8.28 12.23
N GLU A 449 2.85 7.19 11.54
CA GLU A 449 2.67 5.88 12.17
C GLU A 449 3.01 4.68 11.28
N ILE A 450 3.12 3.51 11.90
CA ILE A 450 3.01 2.21 11.24
C ILE A 450 1.57 1.69 11.35
N ILE A 451 1.17 0.88 10.38
CA ILE A 451 -0.12 0.21 10.33
C ILE A 451 0.12 -1.26 9.96
N LEU A 452 -0.13 -2.18 10.88
CA LEU A 452 0.15 -3.61 10.73
C LEU A 452 -1.16 -4.41 10.65
N TYR A 453 -1.33 -5.23 9.62
CA TYR A 453 -2.49 -6.11 9.53
C TYR A 453 -2.40 -7.25 10.55
N ARG A 454 -3.41 -7.41 11.41
CA ARG A 454 -3.48 -8.47 12.45
C ARG A 454 -4.55 -9.53 12.20
N GLY A 455 -5.30 -9.43 11.10
CA GLY A 455 -6.32 -10.43 10.78
C GLY A 455 -5.75 -11.83 10.52
N HIS A 456 -4.45 -11.96 10.26
CA HIS A 456 -3.80 -13.26 10.13
C HIS A 456 -3.88 -14.10 11.43
N ASP A 457 -3.92 -13.48 12.61
CA ASP A 457 -4.01 -14.17 13.91
C ASP A 457 -5.46 -14.59 14.27
N LEU A 458 -6.46 -14.13 13.49
CA LEU A 458 -7.88 -14.33 13.80
C LEU A 458 -8.48 -15.55 13.08
N PRO A 459 -9.62 -16.08 13.54
CA PRO A 459 -10.37 -17.10 12.80
C PRO A 459 -10.73 -16.68 11.37
N ASP A 460 -10.93 -17.66 10.49
CA ASP A 460 -11.13 -17.49 9.05
C ASP A 460 -12.21 -16.45 8.70
N LEU A 461 -13.43 -16.59 9.25
CA LEU A 461 -14.54 -15.68 8.99
C LEU A 461 -14.29 -14.24 9.48
N MET A 462 -13.46 -14.06 10.51
CA MET A 462 -13.10 -12.73 11.00
C MET A 462 -12.03 -12.08 10.12
N THR A 463 -11.14 -12.88 9.54
CA THR A 463 -10.07 -12.42 8.64
C THR A 463 -10.64 -11.75 7.39
N ILE A 464 -11.75 -12.26 6.87
CA ILE A 464 -12.43 -11.72 5.68
C ILE A 464 -13.48 -10.64 5.99
N SER A 465 -13.63 -10.23 7.26
CA SER A 465 -14.72 -9.34 7.68
C SER A 465 -14.58 -7.88 7.23
N GLY A 466 -13.42 -7.50 6.65
CA GLY A 466 -13.15 -6.15 6.14
C GLY A 466 -13.18 -5.05 7.19
N LYS A 467 -13.19 -5.38 8.48
CA LYS A 467 -13.32 -4.41 9.58
C LYS A 467 -12.02 -3.64 9.83
N ASP A 468 -12.14 -2.33 10.10
CA ASP A 468 -11.01 -1.46 10.48
C ASP A 468 -10.23 -1.97 11.71
N SER A 469 -10.88 -2.72 12.61
CA SER A 469 -10.25 -3.32 13.80
C SER A 469 -9.15 -4.34 13.50
N LEU A 470 -9.01 -4.76 12.24
CA LEU A 470 -7.96 -5.68 11.80
C LEU A 470 -6.59 -4.97 11.67
N TRP A 471 -6.56 -3.65 11.65
CA TRP A 471 -5.33 -2.87 11.58
C TRP A 471 -4.84 -2.47 12.98
N HIS A 472 -3.56 -2.75 13.25
CA HIS A 472 -2.85 -2.26 14.42
C HIS A 472 -2.10 -0.99 14.08
N HIS A 473 -2.52 0.13 14.66
CA HIS A 473 -1.91 1.44 14.47
C HIS A 473 -0.92 1.73 15.59
N ALA A 474 0.29 2.18 15.25
CA ALA A 474 1.26 2.64 16.22
C ALA A 474 2.01 3.89 15.73
N GLN A 475 1.75 5.01 16.40
CA GLN A 475 2.41 6.28 16.16
C GLN A 475 3.91 6.19 16.48
N TYR A 476 4.74 6.83 15.65
CA TYR A 476 6.18 6.88 15.88
C TYR A 476 6.52 7.63 17.18
N PRO A 477 7.65 7.33 17.84
CA PRO A 477 8.11 8.12 18.97
C PRO A 477 8.29 9.59 18.55
N PRO A 478 7.62 10.57 19.19
CA PRO A 478 7.65 11.96 18.72
C PRO A 478 9.05 12.56 18.67
N ALA A 479 9.90 12.25 19.67
CA ALA A 479 11.28 12.73 19.73
C ALA A 479 12.11 12.20 18.55
N TYR A 480 12.04 10.88 18.31
CA TYR A 480 12.72 10.23 17.19
C TYR A 480 12.21 10.77 15.84
N LEU A 481 10.89 10.89 15.68
CA LEU A 481 10.30 11.42 14.44
C LEU A 481 10.74 12.87 14.20
N HIS A 482 10.83 13.70 15.23
CA HIS A 482 11.28 15.08 15.08
C HIS A 482 12.75 15.16 14.63
N ALA A 483 13.63 14.38 15.26
CA ALA A 483 15.06 14.38 14.96
C ALA A 483 15.39 13.69 13.62
N GLN A 484 14.71 12.58 13.32
CA GLN A 484 15.11 11.64 12.26
C GLN A 484 14.15 11.56 11.09
N TRP A 485 13.19 12.48 10.95
CA TRP A 485 12.31 12.49 9.78
C TRP A 485 13.06 12.79 8.47
N PRO A 486 12.66 12.18 7.34
CA PRO A 486 11.58 11.20 7.19
C PRO A 486 11.96 9.78 7.62
N ILE A 487 10.94 9.00 8.00
CA ILE A 487 11.08 7.55 8.16
C ILE A 487 11.26 6.91 6.78
N ARG A 488 12.40 6.26 6.57
CA ARG A 488 12.85 5.73 5.28
C ARG A 488 12.56 4.25 5.13
N ALA A 489 12.70 3.49 6.21
CA ALA A 489 12.55 2.04 6.21
C ALA A 489 11.77 1.59 7.45
N CYS A 490 10.91 0.59 7.25
CA CYS A 490 10.23 -0.14 8.31
C CYS A 490 10.33 -1.64 8.02
N VAL A 491 10.54 -2.47 9.04
CA VAL A 491 10.50 -3.93 8.88
C VAL A 491 9.81 -4.60 10.07
N VAL A 492 8.90 -5.52 9.77
CA VAL A 492 8.22 -6.37 10.76
C VAL A 492 8.95 -7.71 10.90
N SER A 493 8.90 -8.30 12.09
CA SER A 493 9.37 -9.66 12.33
C SER A 493 8.46 -10.68 11.66
N GLN A 494 9.00 -11.85 11.32
CA GLN A 494 8.25 -12.89 10.62
C GLN A 494 7.04 -13.37 11.43
N ASP A 495 7.11 -13.31 12.77
CA ASP A 495 6.02 -13.64 13.71
C ASP A 495 5.04 -12.48 13.97
N GLY A 496 5.28 -11.29 13.41
CA GLY A 496 4.43 -10.10 13.60
C GLY A 496 4.53 -9.43 14.97
N ARG A 497 5.44 -9.84 15.85
CA ARG A 497 5.54 -9.33 17.23
C ARG A 497 6.36 -8.05 17.37
N TYR A 498 7.31 -7.83 16.46
CA TYR A 498 8.24 -6.72 16.51
C TYR A 498 8.26 -5.94 15.20
N VAL A 499 8.45 -4.63 15.30
CA VAL A 499 8.62 -3.76 14.14
C VAL A 499 9.81 -2.84 14.41
N SER A 500 10.68 -2.63 13.44
CA SER A 500 11.72 -1.59 13.52
C SER A 500 11.51 -0.53 12.45
N ILE A 501 11.97 0.68 12.76
CA ILE A 501 11.91 1.85 11.89
C ILE A 501 13.29 2.50 11.82
N ALA A 502 13.62 3.06 10.68
CA ALA A 502 14.84 3.84 10.49
C ALA A 502 14.51 5.16 9.77
N GLY A 503 15.05 6.25 10.32
CA GLY A 503 14.88 7.60 9.80
C GLY A 503 16.04 8.02 8.92
N ARG A 504 16.37 9.32 8.95
CA ARG A 504 17.59 9.86 8.33
C ARG A 504 18.86 9.32 9.00
N ARG A 505 18.84 9.19 10.33
CA ARG A 505 19.87 8.57 11.16
C ARG A 505 19.19 7.69 12.20
N GLY A 506 19.98 6.81 12.83
CA GLY A 506 19.50 5.97 13.91
C GLY A 506 18.43 4.94 13.48
N LEU A 507 17.91 4.24 14.49
CA LEU A 507 16.77 3.33 14.38
C LEU A 507 15.99 3.29 15.69
N ALA A 508 14.77 2.80 15.64
CA ALA A 508 13.95 2.48 16.80
C ALA A 508 13.18 1.18 16.56
N HIS A 509 12.78 0.48 17.62
CA HIS A 509 11.97 -0.74 17.48
C HIS A 509 10.82 -0.81 18.49
N TYR A 510 9.73 -1.41 18.05
CA TYR A 510 8.42 -1.48 18.67
C TYR A 510 8.08 -2.94 18.98
N SER A 511 7.41 -3.14 20.11
CA SER A 511 6.78 -4.43 20.44
C SER A 511 5.26 -4.26 20.34
N VAL A 512 4.65 -5.07 19.47
CA VAL A 512 3.20 -5.08 19.23
C VAL A 512 2.45 -5.55 20.47
N SER A 513 3.01 -6.51 21.21
CA SER A 513 2.40 -7.04 22.45
C SER A 513 2.38 -6.02 23.59
N SER A 514 3.48 -5.29 23.80
CA SER A 514 3.59 -4.31 24.90
C SER A 514 3.11 -2.91 24.52
N GLY A 515 3.00 -2.60 23.23
CA GLY A 515 2.69 -1.27 22.73
C GLY A 515 3.82 -0.26 22.92
N ARG A 516 5.07 -0.69 23.15
CA ARG A 516 6.19 0.19 23.53
C ARG A 516 7.30 0.26 22.49
N TRP A 517 7.72 1.48 22.20
CA TRP A 517 8.93 1.79 21.46
C TRP A 517 10.18 1.76 22.36
N LYS A 518 11.30 1.35 21.77
CA LYS A 518 12.65 1.53 22.31
C LYS A 518 13.42 2.41 21.32
N THR A 519 14.05 3.46 21.84
CA THR A 519 14.91 4.43 21.14
C THR A 519 16.26 4.47 21.84
N PHE A 520 17.26 5.10 21.21
CA PHE A 520 18.54 5.36 21.88
C PHE A 520 18.35 6.41 22.97
N GLU A 521 19.03 6.25 24.10
CA GLU A 521 19.04 7.25 25.17
C GLU A 521 19.98 8.42 24.84
N ASP A 522 21.09 8.13 24.15
CA ASP A 522 22.07 9.13 23.69
C ASP A 522 21.81 9.52 22.23
N SER A 523 21.43 10.79 22.04
CA SER A 523 21.21 11.41 20.73
C SER A 523 22.46 11.41 19.84
N ASN A 524 23.66 11.49 20.42
CA ASN A 524 24.91 11.47 19.63
C ASN A 524 25.12 10.10 19.00
N VAL A 525 24.85 9.03 19.75
CA VAL A 525 24.91 7.65 19.25
C VAL A 525 23.84 7.44 18.17
N GLU A 526 22.62 7.90 18.40
CA GLU A 526 21.55 7.82 17.39
C GLU A 526 21.94 8.52 16.08
N ASN A 527 22.60 9.68 16.18
CA ASN A 527 23.02 10.49 15.03
C ASN A 527 24.33 10.04 14.37
N SER A 528 25.07 9.10 14.98
CA SER A 528 26.39 8.68 14.51
C SER A 528 26.31 7.78 13.27
N PHE A 529 25.18 7.12 13.03
CA PHE A 529 25.00 6.17 11.93
C PHE A 529 23.68 6.37 11.18
N ALA A 530 23.61 5.84 9.96
CA ALA A 530 22.38 5.74 9.18
C ALA A 530 22.18 4.30 8.71
N VAL A 531 20.94 3.81 8.73
CA VAL A 531 20.61 2.52 8.12
C VAL A 531 20.68 2.64 6.59
N ARG A 532 21.41 1.71 5.96
CA ARG A 532 21.60 1.60 4.50
C ARG A 532 21.40 0.15 4.08
N GLY A 533 20.83 -0.09 2.91
CA GLY A 533 20.62 -1.43 2.38
C GLY A 533 19.45 -2.22 2.98
N GLY A 534 19.07 -1.95 4.23
CA GLY A 534 17.84 -2.49 4.82
C GLY A 534 18.00 -2.98 6.26
N MET A 535 16.94 -3.61 6.75
CA MET A 535 16.84 -4.24 8.06
C MET A 535 16.07 -5.55 7.93
N CYS A 536 16.39 -6.55 8.74
CA CYS A 536 15.59 -7.76 8.87
C CYS A 536 15.63 -8.31 10.29
N TRP A 537 14.66 -9.16 10.62
CA TRP A 537 14.57 -9.81 11.93
C TRP A 537 14.92 -11.29 11.82
N TYR A 538 15.70 -11.78 12.77
CA TYR A 538 15.91 -13.19 13.05
C TYR A 538 15.38 -13.48 14.46
N GLY A 539 14.18 -14.04 14.55
CA GLY A 539 13.44 -14.13 15.82
C GLY A 539 13.28 -12.76 16.49
N HIS A 540 13.92 -12.57 17.64
CA HIS A 540 13.91 -11.32 18.41
C HIS A 540 15.16 -10.43 18.18
N ILE A 541 16.02 -10.80 17.23
CA ILE A 541 17.25 -10.09 16.90
C ILE A 541 17.04 -9.28 15.63
N LEU A 542 17.26 -7.97 15.72
CA LEU A 542 17.23 -7.06 14.59
C LEU A 542 18.64 -6.99 13.98
N ILE A 543 18.74 -7.32 12.70
CA ILE A 543 19.94 -7.15 11.89
C ILE A 543 19.76 -5.89 11.05
N ALA A 544 20.67 -4.93 11.19
CA ALA A 544 20.64 -3.67 10.45
C ALA A 544 21.96 -3.44 9.74
N ALA A 545 21.90 -3.18 8.43
CA ALA A 545 23.04 -2.69 7.69
C ALA A 545 23.14 -1.17 7.89
N VAL A 546 24.30 -0.69 8.30
CA VAL A 546 24.51 0.70 8.71
C VAL A 546 25.78 1.29 8.11
N GLU A 547 25.74 2.61 7.94
CA GLU A 547 26.86 3.44 7.55
C GLU A 547 27.18 4.37 8.73
N SER A 548 28.42 4.31 9.25
CA SER A 548 28.86 5.03 10.45
C SER A 548 30.25 5.60 10.23
N ASN A 549 30.42 6.92 10.23
CA ASN A 549 31.75 7.57 10.05
C ASN A 549 32.60 7.04 8.88
N GLY A 550 31.97 6.63 7.78
CA GLY A 550 32.67 6.09 6.60
C GLY A 550 32.98 4.59 6.67
N SER A 551 32.66 3.90 7.77
CA SER A 551 32.58 2.43 7.82
C SER A 551 31.19 1.93 7.42
N TYR A 552 31.16 0.72 6.89
CA TYR A 552 29.93 -0.02 6.56
C TYR A 552 29.90 -1.26 7.45
N GLU A 553 28.79 -1.46 8.15
CA GLU A 553 28.69 -2.47 9.20
C GLU A 553 27.33 -3.17 9.16
N LEU A 554 27.28 -4.45 9.53
CA LEU A 554 26.07 -5.13 9.96
C LEU A 554 26.06 -5.15 11.48
N ARG A 555 25.02 -4.59 12.09
CA ARG A 555 24.87 -4.57 13.55
C ARG A 555 23.67 -5.40 13.98
N LEU A 556 23.87 -6.24 14.99
CA LEU A 556 22.84 -7.07 15.60
C LEU A 556 22.37 -6.46 16.94
N TYR A 557 21.07 -6.24 17.07
CA TYR A 557 20.44 -5.71 18.27
C TYR A 557 19.40 -6.70 18.81
N SER A 558 19.44 -7.00 20.11
CA SER A 558 18.35 -7.76 20.75
C SER A 558 17.15 -6.86 20.99
N ARG A 559 15.93 -7.35 20.73
CA ARG A 559 14.72 -6.66 21.18
C ARG A 559 14.67 -6.51 22.69
N GLU A 560 15.25 -7.43 23.45
CA GLU A 560 15.13 -7.47 24.90
C GLU A 560 16.05 -6.46 25.60
N LEU A 561 17.16 -6.08 24.96
CA LEU A 561 18.14 -5.15 25.53
C LEU A 561 17.81 -3.67 25.21
N PRO A 562 18.35 -2.70 25.97
CA PRO A 562 18.33 -1.29 25.59
C PRO A 562 19.17 -1.01 24.34
N LEU A 563 18.76 -0.04 23.52
CA LEU A 563 19.54 0.43 22.37
C LEU A 563 20.72 1.29 22.81
N THR A 564 21.89 0.67 22.94
CA THR A 564 23.16 1.35 23.23
C THR A 564 24.30 0.66 22.49
N ASN A 565 25.42 1.35 22.30
CA ASN A 565 26.61 0.73 21.67
C ASN A 565 27.15 -0.47 22.46
N HIS A 566 26.98 -0.49 23.79
CA HIS A 566 27.43 -1.59 24.65
C HIS A 566 26.58 -2.86 24.50
N ASN A 567 25.33 -2.72 24.04
CA ASN A 567 24.39 -3.83 23.87
C ASN A 567 24.29 -4.33 22.42
N ILE A 568 25.18 -3.87 21.54
CA ILE A 568 25.31 -4.44 20.19
C ILE A 568 25.81 -5.87 20.37
N LEU A 569 25.02 -6.85 19.94
CA LEU A 569 25.34 -8.27 20.11
C LEU A 569 26.53 -8.68 19.25
N HIS A 570 26.61 -8.12 18.04
CA HIS A 570 27.64 -8.41 17.07
C HIS A 570 27.73 -7.29 16.03
N THR A 571 28.95 -7.01 15.56
CA THR A 571 29.24 -6.07 14.47
C THR A 571 30.12 -6.76 13.45
N GLU A 572 29.65 -6.85 12.21
CA GLU A 572 30.42 -7.37 11.07
C GLU A 572 30.75 -6.22 10.12
N TYR A 573 32.00 -6.09 9.68
CA TYR A 573 32.44 -5.00 8.81
C TYR A 573 32.31 -5.37 7.34
N LEU A 574 31.71 -4.48 6.55
CA LEU A 574 31.55 -4.64 5.11
C LEU A 574 32.58 -3.79 4.35
N PRO A 575 33.11 -4.29 3.22
CA PRO A 575 34.05 -3.53 2.39
C PRO A 575 33.38 -2.37 1.63
N SER A 576 32.07 -2.46 1.42
CA SER A 576 31.29 -1.55 0.59
C SER A 576 29.88 -1.38 1.18
N PRO A 577 29.18 -0.24 0.97
CA PRO A 577 27.86 -0.05 1.53
C PRO A 577 26.88 -1.13 1.05
N ALA A 578 26.01 -1.58 1.96
CA ALA A 578 24.95 -2.51 1.61
C ALA A 578 23.86 -1.83 0.77
N VAL A 579 23.40 -2.54 -0.26
CA VAL A 579 22.25 -2.22 -1.11
C VAL A 579 21.01 -3.01 -0.67
N PHE A 580 21.20 -4.25 -0.26
CA PHE A 580 20.14 -5.16 0.18
C PHE A 580 20.65 -6.05 1.30
N ILE A 581 19.82 -6.27 2.32
CA ILE A 581 19.97 -7.39 3.26
C ILE A 581 18.64 -8.15 3.37
N GLY A 582 18.71 -9.47 3.45
CA GLY A 582 17.51 -10.29 3.59
C GLY A 582 17.83 -11.69 4.11
N PRO A 583 16.98 -12.24 5.00
CA PRO A 583 17.09 -13.64 5.38
C PRO A 583 16.68 -14.51 4.18
N SER A 584 17.26 -15.69 4.08
CA SER A 584 16.80 -16.73 3.16
C SER A 584 16.89 -18.08 3.85
N GLY A 585 15.86 -18.91 3.69
CA GLY A 585 15.76 -20.14 4.48
C GLY A 585 15.65 -19.87 5.99
N GLU A 586 16.23 -20.76 6.81
CA GLU A 586 16.08 -20.70 8.27
C GLU A 586 17.14 -19.84 8.96
N ASP A 587 18.41 -19.94 8.56
CA ASP A 587 19.55 -19.36 9.28
C ASP A 587 20.50 -18.53 8.39
N SER A 588 20.22 -18.43 7.08
CA SER A 588 21.08 -17.72 6.15
C SER A 588 20.69 -16.25 6.00
N LEU A 589 21.71 -15.39 5.95
CA LEU A 589 21.60 -13.95 5.68
C LEU A 589 22.36 -13.61 4.39
N LEU A 590 21.64 -12.97 3.47
CA LEU A 590 22.18 -12.47 2.22
C LEU A 590 22.42 -10.96 2.31
N VAL A 591 23.60 -10.52 1.88
CA VAL A 591 24.01 -9.11 1.90
C VAL A 591 24.62 -8.73 0.56
N TYR A 592 23.97 -7.84 -0.17
CA TYR A 592 24.44 -7.37 -1.47
C TYR A 592 24.90 -5.92 -1.39
N THR A 593 26.05 -5.62 -1.98
CA THR A 593 26.81 -4.37 -1.78
C THR A 593 27.05 -3.57 -3.06
N TYR A 594 27.50 -2.32 -2.91
CA TYR A 594 27.74 -1.37 -4.02
C TYR A 594 28.88 -1.78 -4.97
N ASP A 595 29.79 -2.65 -4.53
CA ASP A 595 30.84 -3.27 -5.36
C ASP A 595 30.33 -4.48 -6.16
N ASN A 596 29.01 -4.72 -6.15
CA ASN A 596 28.36 -5.76 -6.95
C ASN A 596 28.68 -7.19 -6.49
N ILE A 597 28.91 -7.37 -5.19
CA ILE A 597 29.15 -8.65 -4.54
C ILE A 597 27.96 -9.00 -3.63
N LEU A 598 27.54 -10.26 -3.66
CA LEU A 598 26.58 -10.87 -2.75
C LEU A 598 27.35 -11.73 -1.75
N TYR A 599 27.29 -11.37 -0.47
CA TYR A 599 27.84 -12.13 0.64
C TYR A 599 26.77 -13.02 1.26
N HIS A 600 27.17 -14.23 1.62
CA HIS A 600 26.38 -15.17 2.40
C HIS A 600 26.99 -15.33 3.79
N TYR A 601 26.15 -15.08 4.79
CA TYR A 601 26.46 -15.31 6.19
C TYR A 601 25.49 -16.34 6.77
N VAL A 602 25.98 -17.20 7.66
CA VAL A 602 25.14 -18.03 8.53
C VAL A 602 24.98 -17.33 9.87
N ILE A 603 23.74 -17.22 10.33
CA ILE A 603 23.40 -16.65 11.63
C ILE A 603 23.58 -17.75 12.67
N ASN A 604 24.70 -17.72 13.39
CA ASN A 604 24.97 -18.67 14.46
C ASN A 604 24.41 -18.12 15.78
N SER A 605 23.39 -18.78 16.33
CA SER A 605 22.79 -18.46 17.63
C SER A 605 23.08 -19.59 18.63
N THR A 606 24.18 -19.45 19.37
CA THR A 606 24.53 -20.34 20.50
C THR A 606 24.02 -19.77 21.81
N TYR A 607 23.86 -20.58 22.87
CA TYR A 607 23.24 -20.18 24.14
C TYR A 607 23.76 -18.83 24.69
N GLY A 608 23.03 -17.74 24.41
CA GLY A 608 23.34 -16.39 24.88
C GLY A 608 24.22 -15.52 23.95
N SER A 609 24.73 -16.04 22.82
CA SER A 609 25.53 -15.27 21.86
C SER A 609 25.08 -15.51 20.42
N VAL A 610 24.96 -14.42 19.66
CA VAL A 610 24.63 -14.47 18.23
C VAL A 610 25.70 -13.78 17.42
N SER A 611 26.19 -14.46 16.39
CA SER A 611 27.25 -13.97 15.50
C SER A 611 26.93 -14.27 14.04
N LEU A 612 27.51 -13.50 13.12
CA LEU A 612 27.46 -13.80 11.70
C LEU A 612 28.74 -14.52 11.28
N VAL A 613 28.60 -15.65 10.59
CA VAL A 613 29.74 -16.42 10.07
C VAL A 613 29.77 -16.27 8.55
N PRO A 614 30.78 -15.60 7.96
CA PRO A 614 30.91 -15.50 6.51
C PRO A 614 31.24 -16.88 5.93
N VAL A 615 30.44 -17.34 4.98
CA VAL A 615 30.57 -18.69 4.42
C VAL A 615 30.76 -18.68 2.90
N GLY A 616 30.38 -17.60 2.21
CA GLY A 616 30.61 -17.49 0.77
C GLY A 616 30.33 -16.10 0.19
N GLN A 617 30.75 -15.90 -1.06
CA GLN A 617 30.45 -14.68 -1.82
C GLN A 617 30.30 -14.98 -3.32
N ILE A 618 29.45 -14.22 -4.00
CA ILE A 618 29.21 -14.27 -5.46
C ILE A 618 29.34 -12.86 -6.03
N ALA A 619 30.10 -12.70 -7.10
CA ALA A 619 30.19 -11.41 -7.79
C ALA A 619 29.29 -11.38 -9.04
N PHE A 620 28.50 -10.31 -9.21
CA PHE A 620 27.58 -10.14 -10.34
C PHE A 620 28.11 -9.17 -11.41
N TYR A 621 29.43 -9.07 -11.56
CA TYR A 621 30.05 -8.22 -12.59
C TYR A 621 29.57 -8.62 -14.00
N GLY A 622 29.18 -7.63 -14.80
CA GLY A 622 28.63 -7.87 -16.14
C GLY A 622 27.17 -8.32 -16.19
N ILE A 623 26.60 -8.77 -15.06
CA ILE A 623 25.18 -9.14 -14.90
C ILE A 623 24.38 -7.91 -14.46
N VAL A 624 24.77 -7.31 -13.33
CA VAL A 624 24.12 -6.11 -12.78
C VAL A 624 24.93 -4.87 -13.14
N ARG A 625 24.33 -3.96 -13.92
CA ARG A 625 24.99 -2.71 -14.33
C ARG A 625 25.04 -1.67 -13.22
N ALA A 626 24.00 -1.59 -12.40
CA ALA A 626 23.87 -0.59 -11.34
C ALA A 626 23.33 -1.26 -10.07
N PRO A 627 24.19 -1.55 -9.08
CA PRO A 627 23.81 -2.27 -7.87
C PRO A 627 22.60 -1.67 -7.16
N THR A 628 22.52 -0.34 -7.07
CA THR A 628 21.42 0.39 -6.39
C THR A 628 20.02 0.15 -6.96
N ARG A 629 19.89 -0.46 -8.14
CA ARG A 629 18.60 -0.82 -8.76
C ARG A 629 18.14 -2.23 -8.43
N VAL A 630 18.99 -3.04 -7.80
CA VAL A 630 18.57 -4.32 -7.21
C VAL A 630 17.66 -4.03 -6.02
N ARG A 631 16.48 -4.63 -6.04
CA ARG A 631 15.45 -4.42 -5.02
C ARG A 631 15.31 -5.59 -4.06
N SER A 632 15.51 -6.81 -4.54
CA SER A 632 15.47 -8.03 -3.74
C SER A 632 16.34 -9.12 -4.34
N ILE A 633 16.91 -9.93 -3.46
CA ILE A 633 17.64 -11.16 -3.79
C ILE A 633 17.13 -12.27 -2.89
N SER A 634 16.74 -13.38 -3.48
CA SER A 634 16.51 -14.65 -2.79
C SER A 634 17.37 -15.69 -3.48
N TRP A 635 17.71 -16.76 -2.78
CA TRP A 635 18.35 -17.89 -3.43
C TRP A 635 17.66 -19.19 -3.07
N ILE A 636 17.97 -20.22 -3.84
CA ILE A 636 17.33 -21.51 -3.77
C ILE A 636 18.45 -22.53 -3.76
N LEU A 637 18.56 -23.24 -2.64
CA LEU A 637 19.48 -24.36 -2.50
C LEU A 637 18.78 -25.67 -2.89
N PRO A 638 19.48 -26.62 -3.52
CA PRO A 638 18.97 -27.98 -3.70
C PRO A 638 18.63 -28.63 -2.34
N GLU A 639 17.59 -29.46 -2.30
CA GLU A 639 17.16 -30.10 -1.04
C GLU A 639 18.25 -30.95 -0.38
N GLU A 640 19.09 -31.62 -1.19
CA GLU A 640 20.21 -32.42 -0.69
C GLU A 640 21.24 -31.56 0.06
N GLN A 641 21.51 -30.36 -0.47
CA GLN A 641 22.39 -29.38 0.16
C GLN A 641 21.77 -28.83 1.45
N MET A 642 20.47 -28.55 1.47
CA MET A 642 19.80 -28.07 2.68
C MET A 642 19.80 -29.09 3.82
N ARG A 643 19.64 -30.39 3.52
CA ARG A 643 19.52 -31.43 4.54
C ARG A 643 20.88 -31.86 5.10
N ASN A 644 21.88 -32.02 4.24
CA ASN A 644 23.15 -32.66 4.60
C ASN A 644 24.39 -31.92 4.05
N GLY A 645 24.21 -30.76 3.41
CA GLY A 645 25.29 -30.02 2.76
C GLY A 645 26.13 -29.20 3.73
N ASP A 646 27.35 -28.88 3.31
CA ASP A 646 28.21 -27.91 3.98
C ASP A 646 27.84 -26.48 3.50
N PRO A 647 27.41 -25.56 4.39
CA PRO A 647 27.06 -24.19 4.02
C PRO A 647 28.17 -23.44 3.26
N SER A 648 29.44 -23.83 3.42
CA SER A 648 30.55 -23.25 2.65
C SER A 648 30.48 -23.51 1.14
N GLN A 649 29.69 -24.52 0.73
CA GLN A 649 29.48 -24.90 -0.67
C GLN A 649 28.17 -24.36 -1.24
N ASP A 650 27.33 -23.70 -0.44
CA ASP A 650 26.00 -23.21 -0.85
C ASP A 650 26.08 -22.33 -2.09
N VAL A 651 27.05 -21.42 -2.11
CA VAL A 651 27.31 -20.53 -3.25
C VAL A 651 27.45 -21.31 -4.57
N LYS A 652 28.11 -22.47 -4.58
CA LYS A 652 28.37 -23.23 -5.81
C LYS A 652 27.12 -23.88 -6.40
N VAL A 653 26.08 -24.10 -5.59
CA VAL A 653 24.87 -24.84 -5.97
C VAL A 653 23.61 -23.98 -5.92
N ALA A 654 23.67 -22.79 -5.32
CA ALA A 654 22.54 -21.89 -5.17
C ALA A 654 22.09 -21.32 -6.52
N SER A 655 20.80 -21.48 -6.83
CA SER A 655 20.13 -20.70 -7.87
C SER A 655 19.66 -19.37 -7.28
N VAL A 656 20.00 -18.24 -7.91
CA VAL A 656 19.72 -16.90 -7.38
C VAL A 656 18.60 -16.23 -8.15
N LEU A 657 17.59 -15.74 -7.43
CA LEU A 657 16.51 -14.89 -7.93
C LEU A 657 16.82 -13.42 -7.63
N LEU A 658 16.94 -12.61 -8.67
CA LEU A 658 17.31 -11.20 -8.61
C LEU A 658 16.17 -10.34 -9.19
N LEU A 659 15.65 -9.39 -8.41
CA LEU A 659 14.68 -8.40 -8.89
C LEU A 659 15.38 -7.06 -9.18
N VAL A 660 15.53 -6.73 -10.46
CA VAL A 660 16.25 -5.53 -10.93
C VAL A 660 15.53 -4.89 -12.12
N ASP A 661 15.37 -3.56 -12.12
CA ASP A 661 14.73 -2.81 -13.23
C ASP A 661 13.33 -3.35 -13.64
N GLY A 662 12.57 -3.92 -12.70
CA GLY A 662 11.27 -4.54 -12.99
C GLY A 662 11.35 -5.95 -13.59
N ASN A 663 12.55 -6.49 -13.81
CA ASN A 663 12.75 -7.84 -14.30
C ASN A 663 13.07 -8.79 -13.13
N LEU A 664 12.40 -9.93 -13.10
CA LEU A 664 12.82 -11.06 -12.28
C LEU A 664 13.80 -11.90 -13.08
N VAL A 665 15.04 -11.97 -12.61
CA VAL A 665 16.14 -12.67 -13.26
C VAL A 665 16.52 -13.87 -12.40
N LEU A 666 16.64 -15.03 -13.04
CA LEU A 666 17.17 -16.25 -12.45
C LEU A 666 18.62 -16.43 -12.92
N LEU A 667 19.51 -16.70 -11.97
CA LEU A 667 20.89 -17.06 -12.19
C LEU A 667 21.09 -18.49 -11.71
N GLN A 668 21.48 -19.39 -12.61
CA GLN A 668 21.73 -20.79 -12.25
C GLN A 668 23.23 -21.10 -12.33
N PRO A 669 23.78 -21.85 -11.36
CA PRO A 669 25.17 -22.22 -11.39
C PRO A 669 25.42 -23.18 -12.55
N SER A 670 26.46 -22.90 -13.33
CA SER A 670 27.00 -23.76 -14.38
C SER A 670 28.52 -23.80 -14.30
N VAL A 671 29.13 -24.82 -14.89
CA VAL A 671 30.59 -24.98 -14.90
C VAL A 671 31.08 -24.68 -16.31
N SER A 672 32.02 -23.76 -16.46
CA SER A 672 32.64 -23.46 -17.75
C SER A 672 33.51 -24.62 -18.23
N ASP A 673 33.88 -24.62 -19.52
CA ASP A 673 34.85 -25.58 -20.09
C ASP A 673 36.22 -25.53 -19.38
N SER A 674 36.55 -24.41 -18.71
CA SER A 674 37.76 -24.23 -17.89
C SER A 674 37.64 -24.77 -16.47
N GLY A 675 36.45 -25.22 -16.04
CA GLY A 675 36.18 -25.71 -14.69
C GLY A 675 35.82 -24.61 -13.68
N ASP A 676 35.67 -23.36 -14.11
CA ASP A 676 35.29 -22.24 -13.27
C ASP A 676 33.77 -22.17 -13.08
N LEU A 677 33.31 -21.74 -11.90
CA LEU A 677 31.90 -21.50 -11.64
C LEU A 677 31.42 -20.29 -12.45
N LYS A 678 30.45 -20.51 -13.31
CA LYS A 678 29.73 -19.49 -14.07
C LYS A 678 28.27 -19.48 -13.61
N TYR A 679 27.57 -18.37 -13.83
CA TYR A 679 26.12 -18.34 -13.73
C TYR A 679 25.49 -18.07 -15.08
N ASP A 680 24.54 -18.91 -15.47
CA ASP A 680 23.70 -18.65 -16.63
C ASP A 680 22.50 -17.80 -16.23
N MET A 681 22.33 -16.70 -16.96
CA MET A 681 21.31 -15.69 -16.69
C MET A 681 20.08 -15.93 -17.55
N ARG A 682 18.91 -15.85 -16.91
CA ARG A 682 17.61 -15.89 -17.58
C ARG A 682 16.63 -14.88 -17.01
N ILE A 683 15.94 -14.15 -17.88
CA ILE A 683 14.78 -13.32 -17.46
C ILE A 683 13.57 -14.24 -17.35
N VAL A 684 12.99 -14.33 -16.15
CA VAL A 684 11.84 -15.19 -15.82
C VAL A 684 10.52 -14.43 -16.00
N ALA A 685 10.48 -13.16 -15.62
CA ALA A 685 9.32 -12.29 -15.79
C ALA A 685 9.74 -10.83 -15.92
N GLN A 686 8.90 -10.02 -16.57
CA GLN A 686 9.06 -8.58 -16.74
C GLN A 686 7.91 -7.84 -16.05
N ASP A 687 8.07 -6.53 -15.86
CA ASP A 687 7.10 -5.65 -15.21
C ASP A 687 6.68 -6.12 -13.79
N VAL A 688 7.62 -6.74 -13.07
CA VAL A 688 7.42 -7.28 -11.72
C VAL A 688 7.61 -6.19 -10.66
N GLU A 689 6.56 -5.89 -9.90
CA GLU A 689 6.64 -4.96 -8.77
C GLU A 689 7.28 -5.61 -7.54
N TYR A 690 6.86 -6.82 -7.23
CA TYR A 690 7.40 -7.63 -6.14
C TYR A 690 7.15 -9.11 -6.43
N TYR A 691 7.94 -9.98 -5.81
CA TYR A 691 7.74 -11.42 -5.78
C TYR A 691 7.71 -11.90 -4.34
N VAL A 692 7.11 -13.07 -4.13
CA VAL A 692 7.10 -13.78 -2.84
C VAL A 692 7.51 -15.22 -3.11
N LEU A 693 8.63 -15.61 -2.53
CA LEU A 693 9.07 -17.00 -2.50
C LEU A 693 8.59 -17.63 -1.19
N MET A 694 7.62 -18.56 -1.27
CA MET A 694 6.88 -19.02 -0.09
C MET A 694 7.72 -19.84 0.90
N ARG A 695 8.81 -20.45 0.42
CA ARG A 695 9.79 -21.12 1.27
C ARG A 695 10.60 -20.19 2.18
N ASP A 696 10.63 -18.88 1.91
CA ASP A 696 11.24 -17.91 2.84
C ASP A 696 10.23 -17.50 3.95
N GLN A 697 9.00 -18.03 3.92
CA GLN A 697 7.91 -17.70 4.83
C GLN A 697 7.39 -18.89 5.64
N LEU A 698 8.23 -19.91 5.86
CA LEU A 698 7.79 -21.17 6.46
C LEU A 698 7.13 -21.01 7.82
N SER A 699 7.77 -20.29 8.75
CA SER A 699 7.23 -20.10 10.10
C SER A 699 5.89 -19.34 10.14
N PHE A 700 5.55 -18.60 9.07
CA PHE A 700 4.29 -17.88 8.95
C PHE A 700 3.17 -18.74 8.35
N ASN A 701 3.45 -19.42 7.24
CA ASN A 701 2.45 -20.18 6.48
C ASN A 701 2.31 -21.63 6.95
N PHE A 702 3.36 -22.19 7.54
CA PHE A 702 3.48 -23.58 7.95
C PHE A 702 4.03 -23.60 9.37
N ALA A 703 3.18 -23.25 10.34
CA ALA A 703 3.51 -23.47 11.75
C ALA A 703 3.99 -24.93 11.91
N PRO A 704 5.02 -25.20 12.73
CA PRO A 704 5.40 -26.58 12.98
C PRO A 704 4.15 -27.29 13.52
N PRO A 705 3.74 -28.43 12.94
CA PRO A 705 2.74 -29.25 13.57
C PRO A 705 3.24 -29.48 15.00
N ALA A 706 2.38 -29.24 16.01
CA ALA A 706 2.69 -29.58 17.39
C ALA A 706 3.36 -30.95 17.38
N GLU A 707 4.55 -31.07 17.94
CA GLU A 707 5.39 -32.26 17.90
C GLU A 707 4.57 -33.49 18.33
N GLU A 708 3.90 -34.14 17.38
CA GLU A 708 3.42 -35.49 17.57
C GLU A 708 4.66 -36.37 17.49
N PRO A 709 4.98 -37.13 18.56
CA PRO A 709 6.18 -37.95 18.58
C PRO A 709 6.14 -38.90 17.39
N ALA A 710 7.21 -38.88 16.59
CA ALA A 710 7.34 -39.74 15.43
C ALA A 710 7.11 -41.20 15.86
N PRO A 711 6.18 -41.94 15.24
CA PRO A 711 5.96 -43.34 15.57
C PRO A 711 7.24 -44.15 15.26
N SER A 712 7.53 -45.13 16.12
CA SER A 712 8.75 -45.96 16.11
C SER A 712 8.91 -46.91 14.90
N SER A 713 8.12 -46.71 13.84
CA SER A 713 8.20 -47.44 12.58
C SER A 713 7.51 -46.65 11.46
N PRO A 714 8.10 -46.53 10.26
CA PRO A 714 7.45 -45.83 9.15
C PRO A 714 6.26 -46.66 8.68
N SER A 715 5.04 -46.26 9.03
CA SER A 715 3.83 -46.78 8.41
C SER A 715 3.71 -46.23 6.98
N ALA A 716 2.94 -46.90 6.11
CA ALA A 716 2.63 -46.41 4.76
C ALA A 716 2.00 -44.99 4.79
N GLU A 717 1.36 -44.61 5.90
CA GLU A 717 0.88 -43.25 6.17
C GLU A 717 2.00 -42.20 6.29
N VAL A 718 3.17 -42.55 6.83
CA VAL A 718 4.32 -41.62 6.92
C VAL A 718 4.92 -41.37 5.54
N VAL A 719 4.98 -42.40 4.69
CA VAL A 719 5.42 -42.28 3.28
C VAL A 719 4.40 -41.50 2.44
N LEU A 720 3.10 -41.70 2.68
CA LEU A 720 2.04 -40.90 2.05
C LEU A 720 2.05 -39.45 2.54
N LYS A 721 2.28 -39.18 3.83
CA LYS A 721 2.47 -37.82 4.37
C LYS A 721 3.72 -37.13 3.81
N ALA A 722 4.80 -37.86 3.60
CA ALA A 722 6.03 -37.36 2.96
C ALA A 722 5.87 -37.13 1.43
N ALA A 723 4.97 -37.87 0.76
CA ALA A 723 4.59 -37.58 -0.62
C ALA A 723 3.61 -36.40 -0.71
N GLN A 724 2.72 -36.24 0.29
CA GLN A 724 1.79 -35.11 0.41
C GLN A 724 2.49 -33.78 0.72
N SER A 725 3.69 -33.79 1.32
CA SER A 725 4.46 -32.56 1.56
C SER A 725 4.99 -31.90 0.29
N ASN A 726 5.17 -32.65 -0.81
CA ASN A 726 5.62 -32.14 -2.11
C ASN A 726 4.52 -31.45 -2.94
N LEU A 727 3.27 -31.49 -2.47
CA LEU A 727 2.09 -30.93 -3.16
C LEU A 727 1.49 -29.73 -2.41
N SER A 728 2.17 -29.31 -1.34
CA SER A 728 1.90 -28.05 -0.66
C SER A 728 2.38 -26.90 -1.53
N LEU A 729 1.63 -25.79 -1.61
CA LEU A 729 2.09 -24.53 -2.24
C LEU A 729 3.27 -23.89 -1.48
N ARG A 730 4.02 -24.66 -0.69
CA ARG A 730 5.17 -24.27 0.13
C ARG A 730 6.31 -23.70 -0.71
N ASP A 731 6.56 -24.29 -1.87
CA ASP A 731 7.63 -23.88 -2.78
C ASP A 731 7.13 -23.00 -3.92
N SER A 732 5.90 -22.48 -3.79
CA SER A 732 5.31 -21.60 -4.80
C SER A 732 6.04 -20.25 -4.88
N LEU A 733 6.14 -19.74 -6.10
CA LEU A 733 6.68 -18.42 -6.41
C LEU A 733 5.56 -17.54 -6.93
N TRP A 734 5.25 -16.47 -6.21
CA TRP A 734 4.21 -15.51 -6.54
C TRP A 734 4.82 -14.20 -6.99
N MET A 735 4.17 -13.50 -7.91
CA MET A 735 4.63 -12.21 -8.42
C MET A 735 3.44 -11.31 -8.73
N PHE A 736 3.58 -10.02 -8.47
CA PHE A 736 2.63 -9.01 -8.93
C PHE A 736 3.21 -8.22 -10.09
N CYS A 737 2.53 -8.27 -11.24
CA CYS A 737 2.99 -7.69 -12.50
C CYS A 737 2.11 -6.53 -12.98
N GLY A 738 1.82 -5.57 -12.08
CA GLY A 738 1.08 -4.34 -12.38
C GLY A 738 -0.43 -4.50 -12.60
N ARG A 739 -0.91 -5.63 -13.11
CA ARG A 739 -2.35 -5.88 -13.32
C ARG A 739 -2.85 -7.05 -12.48
N ASP A 740 -2.26 -8.21 -12.72
CA ASP A 740 -2.66 -9.47 -12.11
C ASP A 740 -1.54 -10.01 -11.22
N LEU A 741 -1.95 -10.80 -10.23
CA LEU A 741 -1.04 -11.65 -9.49
C LEU A 741 -0.82 -12.92 -10.31
N VAL A 742 0.41 -13.39 -10.41
CA VAL A 742 0.74 -14.63 -11.13
C VAL A 742 1.57 -15.53 -10.22
N ALA A 743 1.47 -16.84 -10.40
CA ALA A 743 2.17 -17.80 -9.56
C ALA A 743 2.63 -19.06 -10.30
N TRP A 744 3.72 -19.65 -9.84
CA TRP A 744 4.04 -21.06 -10.08
C TRP A 744 3.75 -21.86 -8.82
N SER A 745 3.13 -23.02 -8.96
CA SER A 745 2.85 -23.98 -7.88
C SER A 745 4.12 -24.40 -7.16
N ASP A 746 5.17 -24.66 -7.94
CA ASP A 746 6.48 -25.05 -7.48
C ASP A 746 7.55 -24.34 -8.32
N VAL A 747 8.46 -23.65 -7.64
CA VAL A 747 9.60 -22.99 -8.28
C VAL A 747 10.57 -23.97 -8.94
N GLN A 748 10.58 -25.25 -8.55
CA GLN A 748 11.39 -26.28 -9.21
C GLN A 748 11.03 -26.44 -10.70
N GLU A 749 9.77 -26.17 -11.08
CA GLU A 749 9.33 -26.17 -12.48
C GLU A 749 10.09 -25.15 -13.34
N ILE A 750 10.55 -24.06 -12.73
CA ILE A 750 11.33 -22.99 -13.38
C ILE A 750 12.81 -23.37 -13.40
N LEU A 751 13.30 -24.02 -12.34
CA LEU A 751 14.71 -24.38 -12.20
C LEU A 751 15.13 -25.54 -13.11
N GLN A 752 14.24 -26.51 -13.33
CA GLN A 752 14.56 -27.73 -14.08
C GLN A 752 14.39 -27.58 -15.59
N ARG A 753 13.63 -26.58 -16.06
CA ARG A 753 13.26 -26.45 -17.47
C ARG A 753 14.14 -25.44 -18.20
N GLU A 754 14.64 -25.86 -19.36
CA GLU A 754 15.30 -24.96 -20.31
C GLU A 754 14.35 -23.90 -20.88
N ASP A 755 13.02 -24.06 -20.78
CA ASP A 755 11.99 -23.08 -21.16
C ASP A 755 11.18 -22.62 -19.94
N VAL A 756 10.98 -21.29 -19.77
CA VAL A 756 10.22 -20.76 -18.62
C VAL A 756 8.75 -21.16 -18.78
N PRO A 757 8.19 -21.97 -17.88
CA PRO A 757 6.77 -22.34 -17.95
C PRO A 757 5.89 -21.11 -17.74
N LYS A 758 4.75 -21.06 -18.44
CA LYS A 758 3.79 -19.96 -18.26
C LYS A 758 3.22 -19.98 -16.83
N PRO A 759 3.32 -18.88 -16.06
CA PRO A 759 2.76 -18.84 -14.71
C PRO A 759 1.23 -18.85 -14.74
N LEU A 760 0.62 -19.34 -13.66
CA LEU A 760 -0.82 -19.31 -13.42
C LEU A 760 -1.28 -17.88 -13.09
N PRO A 761 -2.19 -17.27 -13.88
CA PRO A 761 -2.77 -15.99 -13.52
C PRO A 761 -3.84 -16.13 -12.44
N VAL A 762 -3.79 -15.24 -11.45
CA VAL A 762 -4.81 -15.01 -10.42
C VAL A 762 -5.26 -13.54 -10.52
N PRO A 763 -6.34 -13.26 -11.27
CA PRO A 763 -6.80 -11.90 -11.50
C PRO A 763 -7.27 -11.25 -10.20
N VAL A 764 -6.89 -9.98 -10.01
CA VAL A 764 -7.26 -9.17 -8.83
C VAL A 764 -7.70 -7.77 -9.24
N ASP A 765 -8.81 -7.28 -8.68
CA ASP A 765 -9.35 -5.94 -8.93
C ASP A 765 -8.72 -4.87 -8.01
N PHE A 766 -8.17 -5.25 -6.86
CA PHE A 766 -7.43 -4.39 -5.92
C PHE A 766 -5.89 -4.58 -5.99
N TYR A 767 -5.11 -3.75 -5.26
CA TYR A 767 -3.65 -3.94 -5.17
C TYR A 767 -3.32 -5.02 -4.11
N PRO A 768 -2.71 -6.15 -4.48
CA PRO A 768 -2.38 -7.22 -3.54
C PRO A 768 -1.23 -6.81 -2.61
N LEU A 769 -1.35 -7.12 -1.32
CA LEU A 769 -0.31 -6.89 -0.31
C LEU A 769 0.35 -8.18 0.16
N SER A 770 -0.47 -9.20 0.41
CA SER A 770 -0.03 -10.46 1.00
C SER A 770 -0.81 -11.63 0.43
N VAL A 771 -0.15 -12.76 0.32
CA VAL A 771 -0.79 -14.05 0.01
C VAL A 771 -0.74 -14.88 1.29
N LEU A 772 -1.91 -15.16 1.85
CA LEU A 772 -2.06 -15.95 3.06
C LEU A 772 -2.33 -17.39 2.65
N LEU A 773 -1.26 -18.16 2.46
CA LEU A 773 -1.36 -19.54 1.98
C LEU A 773 -2.20 -20.39 2.92
N ASN A 774 -1.95 -20.35 4.23
CA ASN A 774 -2.71 -21.12 5.22
C ASN A 774 -4.23 -20.83 5.22
N LYS A 775 -4.65 -19.68 4.69
CA LYS A 775 -6.05 -19.27 4.60
C LYS A 775 -6.63 -19.33 3.19
N GLY A 776 -5.85 -19.68 2.17
CA GLY A 776 -6.38 -19.75 0.80
C GLY A 776 -6.79 -18.39 0.20
N ILE A 777 -6.33 -17.26 0.76
CA ILE A 777 -6.73 -15.92 0.35
C ILE A 777 -5.56 -15.00 0.00
N ILE A 778 -5.81 -14.07 -0.92
CA ILE A 778 -5.00 -12.91 -1.20
C ILE A 778 -5.61 -11.73 -0.45
N LEU A 779 -4.79 -11.04 0.34
CA LEU A 779 -5.13 -9.80 1.01
C LEU A 779 -4.62 -8.63 0.17
N GLY A 780 -5.45 -7.61 -0.01
CA GLY A 780 -5.00 -6.36 -0.59
C GLY A 780 -5.83 -5.17 -0.17
N VAL A 781 -5.53 -4.03 -0.78
CA VAL A 781 -6.06 -2.74 -0.36
C VAL A 781 -6.51 -1.92 -1.56
N GLU A 782 -7.64 -1.24 -1.37
CA GLU A 782 -8.27 -0.33 -2.34
C GLU A 782 -8.44 1.07 -1.73
N SER A 783 -8.41 2.11 -2.55
CA SER A 783 -8.65 3.48 -2.11
C SER A 783 -10.15 3.77 -2.02
N GLU A 784 -10.59 4.42 -0.95
CA GLU A 784 -11.97 4.86 -0.74
C GLU A 784 -12.01 6.36 -0.44
N MET A 785 -12.95 7.07 -1.04
CA MET A 785 -13.22 8.49 -0.74
C MET A 785 -14.61 8.62 -0.14
N ILE A 786 -14.68 9.25 1.03
CA ILE A 786 -15.92 9.46 1.76
C ILE A 786 -16.25 10.95 1.74
N GLN A 787 -17.39 11.28 1.14
CA GLN A 787 -17.98 12.62 1.15
C GLN A 787 -19.35 12.55 1.79
N ARG A 788 -19.57 13.35 2.84
CA ARG A 788 -20.88 13.45 3.48
C ARG A 788 -21.35 14.90 3.45
N ARG A 789 -22.67 15.08 3.43
CA ARG A 789 -23.29 16.41 3.36
C ARG A 789 -23.30 17.15 4.70
N ASP A 790 -23.05 16.43 5.80
CA ASP A 790 -23.03 16.96 7.17
C ASP A 790 -21.62 17.32 7.67
N ILE A 791 -20.59 17.12 6.85
CA ILE A 791 -19.20 17.50 7.12
C ILE A 791 -18.69 18.43 6.01
N THR A 792 -17.77 19.33 6.36
CA THR A 792 -17.23 20.35 5.46
C THR A 792 -15.92 19.94 4.79
N PHE A 793 -15.60 18.64 4.77
CA PHE A 793 -14.37 18.11 4.19
C PHE A 793 -14.57 16.66 3.73
N SER A 794 -13.83 16.27 2.70
CA SER A 794 -13.77 14.93 2.17
C SER A 794 -12.65 14.13 2.87
N ILE A 795 -12.87 12.84 3.09
CA ILE A 795 -11.93 11.95 3.78
C ILE A 795 -11.46 10.87 2.82
N LEU A 796 -10.14 10.65 2.77
CA LEU A 796 -9.55 9.52 2.06
C LEU A 796 -9.26 8.40 3.04
N LYS A 797 -9.68 7.19 2.68
CA LYS A 797 -9.43 5.97 3.41
C LYS A 797 -8.93 4.90 2.46
N TYR A 798 -8.52 3.79 3.04
CA TYR A 798 -8.22 2.58 2.30
C TYR A 798 -8.97 1.40 2.94
N ALA A 799 -9.55 0.55 2.10
CA ALA A 799 -10.37 -0.57 2.52
C ALA A 799 -9.63 -1.90 2.28
N ILE A 800 -9.83 -2.86 3.18
CA ILE A 800 -9.31 -4.22 3.02
C ILE A 800 -10.16 -4.95 1.98
N ARG A 801 -9.50 -5.60 1.03
CA ARG A 801 -10.12 -6.54 0.09
C ARG A 801 -9.46 -7.91 0.21
N THR A 802 -10.25 -8.95 0.02
CA THR A 802 -9.79 -10.35 0.03
C THR A 802 -10.25 -11.07 -1.23
N HIS A 803 -9.41 -11.94 -1.76
CA HIS A 803 -9.72 -12.76 -2.93
C HIS A 803 -9.30 -14.22 -2.73
N LEU A 804 -10.11 -15.18 -3.18
CA LEU A 804 -9.78 -16.61 -3.07
C LEU A 804 -8.89 -17.03 -4.24
N PHE A 805 -7.69 -17.54 -3.97
CA PHE A 805 -6.79 -18.01 -5.03
C PHE A 805 -7.01 -19.49 -5.39
N LEU A 806 -7.52 -20.28 -4.44
CA LEU A 806 -7.73 -21.72 -4.56
C LEU A 806 -8.46 -22.15 -5.85
N PRO A 807 -9.55 -21.48 -6.29
CA PRO A 807 -10.26 -21.88 -7.50
C PRO A 807 -9.37 -21.89 -8.75
N TYR A 808 -8.41 -20.97 -8.85
CA TYR A 808 -7.51 -20.87 -10.01
C TYR A 808 -6.51 -22.03 -10.06
N PHE A 809 -5.97 -22.44 -8.92
CA PHE A 809 -5.05 -23.59 -8.83
C PHE A 809 -5.78 -24.90 -9.15
N LEU A 810 -6.96 -25.13 -8.57
CA LEU A 810 -7.75 -26.33 -8.86
C LEU A 810 -8.13 -26.39 -10.34
N ARG A 811 -8.56 -25.26 -10.91
CA ARG A 811 -8.87 -25.15 -12.33
C ARG A 811 -7.65 -25.51 -13.20
N HIS A 812 -6.47 -25.02 -12.84
CA HIS A 812 -5.24 -25.29 -13.57
C HIS A 812 -4.84 -26.76 -13.52
N SER A 813 -4.83 -27.37 -12.33
CA SER A 813 -4.54 -28.80 -12.17
C SER A 813 -5.53 -29.68 -12.95
N LEU A 814 -6.83 -29.36 -12.89
CA LEU A 814 -7.88 -30.06 -13.63
C LEU A 814 -7.75 -29.90 -15.15
N ALA A 815 -7.39 -28.71 -15.63
CA ALA A 815 -7.14 -28.47 -17.05
C ALA A 815 -5.91 -29.21 -17.59
N SER A 816 -4.91 -29.41 -16.73
CA SER A 816 -3.71 -30.21 -17.02
C SER A 816 -3.91 -31.73 -16.81
N VAL A 817 -5.14 -32.18 -16.52
CA VAL A 817 -5.49 -33.59 -16.25
C VAL A 817 -4.74 -34.16 -15.03
N ASP A 818 -4.33 -33.30 -14.09
CA ASP A 818 -3.64 -33.67 -12.86
C ASP A 818 -4.63 -33.78 -11.69
N MET A 819 -5.44 -34.84 -11.75
CA MET A 819 -6.45 -35.12 -10.75
C MET A 819 -5.86 -35.38 -9.34
N PRO A 820 -4.74 -36.12 -9.18
CA PRO A 820 -4.11 -36.31 -7.87
C PRO A 820 -3.70 -35.01 -7.18
N SER A 821 -3.12 -34.06 -7.93
CA SER A 821 -2.73 -32.77 -7.35
C SER A 821 -3.94 -31.93 -6.93
N ALA A 822 -4.98 -31.89 -7.76
CA ALA A 822 -6.22 -31.20 -7.41
C ALA A 822 -6.89 -31.80 -6.16
N LEU A 823 -6.91 -33.13 -6.01
CA LEU A 823 -7.43 -33.80 -4.80
C LEU A 823 -6.59 -33.50 -3.56
N SER A 824 -5.26 -33.50 -3.68
CA SER A 824 -4.35 -33.22 -2.58
C SER A 824 -4.52 -31.79 -2.07
N LEU A 825 -4.58 -30.83 -3.00
CA LEU A 825 -4.77 -29.41 -2.70
C LEU A 825 -6.17 -29.15 -2.12
N SER A 826 -7.20 -29.79 -2.67
CA SER A 826 -8.57 -29.80 -2.13
C SER A 826 -8.62 -30.29 -0.68
N HIS A 827 -7.97 -31.41 -0.40
CA HIS A 827 -7.91 -31.98 0.94
C HIS A 827 -7.21 -31.05 1.93
N TYR A 828 -6.08 -30.44 1.54
CA TYR A 828 -5.33 -29.49 2.37
C TYR A 828 -6.20 -28.31 2.84
N TYR A 829 -7.01 -27.74 1.94
CA TYR A 829 -7.85 -26.57 2.23
C TYR A 829 -9.26 -26.89 2.77
N SER A 830 -9.61 -28.17 2.89
CA SER A 830 -10.95 -28.62 3.31
C SER A 830 -11.37 -28.16 4.71
N HIS A 831 -10.42 -27.78 5.56
CA HIS A 831 -10.66 -27.28 6.91
C HIS A 831 -11.22 -25.85 6.96
N LEU A 832 -11.09 -25.07 5.88
CA LEU A 832 -11.52 -23.68 5.83
C LEU A 832 -13.04 -23.57 5.78
N SER A 833 -13.62 -22.68 6.59
CA SER A 833 -15.09 -22.53 6.67
C SER A 833 -15.77 -22.12 5.35
N TYR A 834 -15.04 -21.46 4.47
CA TYR A 834 -15.51 -21.00 3.14
C TYR A 834 -15.02 -21.89 1.99
N PHE A 835 -14.46 -23.06 2.29
CA PHE A 835 -14.00 -24.00 1.27
C PHE A 835 -15.10 -24.40 0.26
N PRO A 836 -16.35 -24.72 0.68
CA PRO A 836 -17.42 -24.99 -0.28
C PRO A 836 -17.68 -23.81 -1.23
N HIS A 837 -17.59 -22.58 -0.73
CA HIS A 837 -17.75 -21.38 -1.55
C HIS A 837 -16.59 -21.21 -2.55
N ALA A 838 -15.36 -21.58 -2.21
CA ALA A 838 -14.26 -21.59 -3.18
C ALA A 838 -14.52 -22.58 -4.33
N LEU A 839 -15.08 -23.76 -4.02
CA LEU A 839 -15.45 -24.75 -5.04
C LEU A 839 -16.67 -24.32 -5.86
N GLU A 840 -17.60 -23.57 -5.27
CA GLU A 840 -18.69 -22.91 -5.97
C GLU A 840 -18.15 -21.90 -7.00
N ILE A 841 -17.19 -21.06 -6.62
CA ILE A 841 -16.52 -20.11 -7.53
C ILE A 841 -15.78 -20.85 -8.65
N LEU A 842 -15.10 -21.97 -8.35
CA LEU A 842 -14.48 -22.81 -9.37
C LEU A 842 -15.50 -23.29 -10.41
N LEU A 843 -16.64 -23.84 -9.96
CA LEU A 843 -17.69 -24.32 -10.85
C LEU A 843 -18.31 -23.17 -11.65
N HIS A 844 -18.53 -22.02 -11.03
CA HIS A 844 -19.07 -20.82 -11.66
C HIS A 844 -18.15 -20.33 -12.79
N HIS A 845 -16.86 -20.12 -12.53
CA HIS A 845 -15.90 -19.67 -13.55
C HIS A 845 -15.79 -20.65 -14.73
N VAL A 846 -15.78 -21.96 -14.47
CA VAL A 846 -15.68 -22.97 -15.53
C VAL A 846 -16.98 -23.07 -16.34
N LEU A 847 -18.14 -22.85 -15.70
CA LEU A 847 -19.42 -22.78 -16.38
C LEU A 847 -19.51 -21.53 -17.27
N ASP A 848 -19.11 -20.36 -16.77
CA ASP A 848 -19.09 -19.11 -17.55
C ASP A 848 -18.24 -19.26 -18.80
N ASP A 849 -17.05 -19.84 -18.69
CA ASP A 849 -16.18 -20.08 -19.84
C ASP A 849 -16.75 -21.12 -20.81
N ALA A 850 -17.48 -22.14 -20.33
CA ALA A 850 -18.15 -23.11 -21.18
C ALA A 850 -19.33 -22.50 -21.96
N VAL A 851 -19.99 -21.49 -21.38
CA VAL A 851 -21.12 -20.77 -22.00
C VAL A 851 -20.64 -19.71 -22.98
N ASP A 852 -19.64 -18.91 -22.60
CA ASP A 852 -19.15 -17.78 -23.41
C ASP A 852 -18.04 -18.16 -24.40
N GLY A 853 -17.34 -19.28 -24.19
CA GLY A 853 -16.29 -19.84 -25.05
C GLY A 853 -16.62 -19.90 -26.55
N PRO A 854 -17.80 -20.38 -27.00
CA PRO A 854 -18.15 -20.40 -28.43
C PRO A 854 -18.28 -19.02 -29.08
N SER A 855 -18.40 -17.94 -28.30
CA SER A 855 -18.57 -16.56 -28.77
C SER A 855 -17.28 -15.77 -28.91
N ARG A 856 -16.16 -16.25 -28.33
CA ARG A 856 -14.88 -15.50 -28.28
C ARG A 856 -13.96 -15.69 -29.49
N GLY A 857 -14.38 -16.45 -30.51
CA GLY A 857 -13.62 -16.55 -31.77
C GLY A 857 -12.22 -17.12 -31.61
N GLU A 858 -11.96 -17.93 -30.58
CA GLU A 858 -10.73 -18.70 -30.49
C GLU A 858 -10.74 -19.76 -31.60
N SER A 859 -9.76 -19.67 -32.50
CA SER A 859 -9.52 -20.61 -33.58
C SER A 859 -9.57 -22.05 -33.09
N GLN A 860 -10.25 -22.91 -33.86
CA GLN A 860 -10.53 -24.34 -33.60
C GLN A 860 -9.28 -25.25 -33.58
N ASP A 861 -8.15 -24.77 -33.07
CA ASP A 861 -6.91 -25.55 -32.94
C ASP A 861 -6.57 -25.74 -31.45
N GLU A 862 -7.12 -26.82 -30.88
CA GLU A 862 -6.49 -27.77 -29.96
C GLU A 862 -7.58 -28.63 -29.33
N THR A 863 -7.43 -29.94 -29.40
CA THR A 863 -8.24 -30.99 -28.76
C THR A 863 -8.23 -30.88 -27.23
N ARG A 864 -8.83 -29.83 -26.66
CA ARG A 864 -9.03 -29.72 -25.20
C ARG A 864 -10.37 -30.35 -24.83
N GLN A 865 -10.31 -31.37 -23.98
CA GLN A 865 -11.51 -31.96 -23.40
C GLN A 865 -12.31 -30.88 -22.66
N PRO A 866 -13.65 -30.94 -22.66
CA PRO A 866 -14.46 -29.98 -21.92
C PRO A 866 -14.12 -30.07 -20.43
N LEU A 867 -13.71 -28.94 -19.84
CA LEU A 867 -13.26 -28.87 -18.44
C LEU A 867 -14.41 -29.06 -17.44
N LEU A 868 -15.62 -28.67 -17.82
CA LEU A 868 -16.81 -28.71 -16.96
C LEU A 868 -17.14 -30.13 -16.45
N PRO A 869 -17.22 -31.18 -17.29
CA PRO A 869 -17.35 -32.57 -16.83
C PRO A 869 -16.27 -33.02 -15.85
N SER A 870 -15.01 -32.62 -16.06
CA SER A 870 -13.90 -32.97 -15.17
C SER A 870 -14.05 -32.30 -13.80
N VAL A 871 -14.47 -31.04 -13.76
CA VAL A 871 -14.78 -30.33 -12.51
C VAL A 871 -15.95 -30.97 -11.78
N ILE A 872 -17.05 -31.29 -12.46
CA ILE A 872 -18.21 -31.95 -11.85
C ILE A 872 -17.80 -33.31 -11.24
N SER A 873 -17.05 -34.11 -11.99
CA SER A 873 -16.56 -35.42 -11.52
C SER A 873 -15.63 -35.27 -10.31
N PHE A 874 -14.75 -34.26 -10.31
CA PHE A 874 -13.91 -33.94 -9.18
C PHE A 874 -14.71 -33.52 -7.95
N LEU A 875 -15.69 -32.62 -8.09
CA LEU A 875 -16.53 -32.18 -6.98
C LEU A 875 -17.32 -33.35 -6.38
N GLN A 876 -17.86 -34.22 -7.22
CA GLN A 876 -18.58 -35.41 -6.78
C GLN A 876 -17.67 -36.42 -6.08
N ALA A 877 -16.41 -36.55 -6.50
CA ALA A 877 -15.44 -37.47 -5.90
C ALA A 877 -14.79 -36.93 -4.62
N SER A 878 -14.62 -35.61 -4.50
CA SER A 878 -13.86 -34.98 -3.41
C SER A 878 -14.71 -34.56 -2.22
N LEU A 879 -16.04 -34.49 -2.36
CA LEU A 879 -16.93 -33.90 -1.36
C LEU A 879 -17.98 -34.89 -0.83
N PRO A 880 -18.46 -34.67 0.41
CA PRO A 880 -19.71 -35.25 0.88
C PRO A 880 -20.89 -34.88 -0.03
N ALA A 881 -21.84 -35.80 -0.20
CA ALA A 881 -22.95 -35.64 -1.14
C ALA A 881 -23.84 -34.43 -0.83
N ASP A 882 -24.06 -34.11 0.44
CA ASP A 882 -24.84 -32.94 0.87
C ASP A 882 -24.15 -31.63 0.52
N VAL A 883 -22.82 -31.53 0.70
CA VAL A 883 -22.02 -30.36 0.33
C VAL A 883 -21.94 -30.19 -1.19
N TYR A 884 -21.77 -31.28 -1.94
CA TYR A 884 -21.78 -31.26 -3.40
C TYR A 884 -23.10 -30.70 -3.94
N LEU A 885 -24.24 -31.19 -3.43
CA LEU A 885 -25.56 -30.70 -3.82
C LEU A 885 -25.75 -29.22 -3.48
N ASP A 886 -25.22 -28.77 -2.34
CA ASP A 886 -25.28 -27.37 -1.95
C ASP A 886 -24.48 -26.47 -2.92
N ILE A 887 -23.26 -26.86 -3.26
CA ILE A 887 -22.42 -26.12 -4.22
C ILE A 887 -23.10 -26.00 -5.59
N VAL A 888 -23.65 -27.11 -6.09
CA VAL A 888 -24.35 -27.13 -7.38
C VAL A 888 -25.54 -26.18 -7.36
N VAL A 889 -26.39 -26.22 -6.33
CA VAL A 889 -27.58 -25.37 -6.29
C VAL A 889 -27.25 -23.89 -6.12
N GLN A 890 -26.23 -23.56 -5.32
CA GLN A 890 -25.78 -22.17 -5.15
C GLN A 890 -25.20 -21.62 -6.46
N CYS A 891 -24.38 -22.41 -7.14
CA CYS A 891 -23.86 -22.06 -8.46
C CYS A 891 -24.99 -21.84 -9.46
N THR A 892 -25.98 -22.74 -9.54
CA THR A 892 -27.14 -22.58 -10.44
C THR A 892 -27.89 -21.28 -10.13
N ARG A 893 -28.21 -21.00 -8.87
CA ARG A 893 -29.01 -19.83 -8.48
C ARG A 893 -28.33 -18.48 -8.72
N LYS A 894 -26.99 -18.43 -8.75
CA LYS A 894 -26.21 -17.21 -9.04
C LYS A 894 -25.92 -17.03 -10.53
N ASN A 895 -26.35 -17.96 -11.37
CA ASN A 895 -26.15 -17.95 -12.81
C ASN A 895 -27.45 -17.66 -13.57
N GLU A 896 -27.32 -17.19 -14.81
CA GLU A 896 -28.45 -16.96 -15.71
C GLU A 896 -29.01 -18.28 -16.27
N ILE A 897 -30.30 -18.27 -16.65
CA ILE A 897 -31.02 -19.46 -17.17
C ILE A 897 -30.30 -20.09 -18.37
N ARG A 898 -29.62 -19.30 -19.21
CA ARG A 898 -28.82 -19.81 -20.33
C ARG A 898 -27.72 -20.78 -19.88
N SER A 899 -27.06 -20.48 -18.75
CA SER A 899 -25.99 -21.29 -18.19
C SER A 899 -26.50 -22.59 -17.57
N TRP A 900 -27.77 -22.63 -17.14
CA TRP A 900 -28.38 -23.82 -16.54
C TRP A 900 -28.46 -24.97 -17.53
N ARG A 901 -28.77 -24.68 -18.80
CA ARG A 901 -28.86 -25.71 -19.86
C ARG A 901 -27.51 -26.41 -20.07
N THR A 902 -26.42 -25.64 -20.10
CA THR A 902 -25.05 -26.17 -20.21
C THR A 902 -24.66 -26.99 -18.98
N LEU A 903 -25.02 -26.53 -17.78
CA LEU A 903 -24.72 -27.24 -16.54
C LEU A 903 -25.49 -28.57 -16.42
N PHE A 904 -26.82 -28.56 -16.66
CA PHE A 904 -27.68 -29.74 -16.56
C PHE A 904 -27.54 -30.73 -17.73
N ALA A 905 -26.81 -30.38 -18.79
CA ALA A 905 -26.37 -31.37 -19.79
C ALA A 905 -25.41 -32.41 -19.21
N HIS A 906 -24.74 -32.09 -18.09
CA HIS A 906 -23.77 -32.94 -17.43
C HIS A 906 -24.20 -33.39 -16.01
N LEU A 907 -25.37 -32.95 -15.54
CA LEU A 907 -25.92 -33.28 -14.22
C LEU A 907 -27.26 -34.01 -14.33
N PRO A 908 -27.67 -34.74 -13.27
CA PRO A 908 -29.03 -35.24 -13.18
C PRO A 908 -30.08 -34.10 -13.23
N PRO A 909 -31.32 -34.39 -13.65
CA PRO A 909 -32.41 -33.43 -13.62
C PRO A 909 -32.58 -32.79 -12.23
N PRO A 910 -32.90 -31.48 -12.13
CA PRO A 910 -33.05 -30.78 -10.85
C PRO A 910 -34.01 -31.46 -9.87
N LYS A 911 -35.04 -32.15 -10.38
CA LYS A 911 -35.99 -32.93 -9.59
C LYS A 911 -35.31 -34.08 -8.84
N ASP A 912 -34.38 -34.78 -9.48
CA ASP A 912 -33.65 -35.87 -8.85
C ASP A 912 -32.68 -35.35 -7.79
N LEU A 913 -32.04 -34.21 -8.05
CA LEU A 913 -31.18 -33.53 -7.08
C LEU A 913 -31.97 -33.02 -5.85
N PHE A 914 -33.17 -32.50 -6.07
CA PHE A 914 -34.12 -32.14 -5.00
C PHE A 914 -34.47 -33.36 -4.12
N GLU A 915 -34.82 -34.49 -4.73
CA GLU A 915 -35.12 -35.73 -3.99
C GLU A 915 -33.90 -36.28 -3.24
N GLN A 916 -32.70 -36.17 -3.81
CA GLN A 916 -31.45 -36.53 -3.13
C GLN A 916 -31.19 -35.64 -1.92
N ALA A 917 -31.38 -34.32 -2.04
CA ALA A 917 -31.23 -33.38 -0.93
C ALA A 917 -32.24 -33.66 0.20
N LEU A 918 -33.49 -33.99 -0.13
CA LEU A 918 -34.51 -34.42 0.84
C LEU A 918 -34.12 -35.73 1.56
N LYS A 919 -33.62 -36.73 0.83
CA LYS A 919 -33.15 -38.00 1.41
C LYS A 919 -31.98 -37.81 2.37
N LEU A 920 -31.06 -36.90 2.05
CA LEU A 920 -29.92 -36.52 2.91
C LEU A 920 -30.33 -35.58 4.06
N ARG A 921 -31.60 -35.19 4.16
CA ARG A 921 -32.13 -34.24 5.15
C ARG A 921 -31.46 -32.87 5.11
N SER A 922 -30.89 -32.49 3.96
CA SER A 922 -30.37 -31.13 3.72
C SER A 922 -31.50 -30.22 3.24
N LEU A 923 -32.32 -29.76 4.19
CA LEU A 923 -33.57 -29.05 3.89
C LEU A 923 -33.33 -27.68 3.23
N LYS A 924 -32.25 -26.97 3.59
CA LYS A 924 -31.89 -25.68 2.98
C LYS A 924 -31.46 -25.82 1.52
N THR A 925 -30.64 -26.83 1.22
CA THR A 925 -30.24 -27.18 -0.15
C THR A 925 -31.44 -27.61 -0.98
N ALA A 926 -32.35 -28.42 -0.41
CA ALA A 926 -33.61 -28.80 -1.07
C ALA A 926 -34.51 -27.58 -1.35
N ALA A 927 -34.59 -26.61 -0.44
CA ALA A 927 -35.29 -25.35 -0.68
C ALA A 927 -34.68 -24.55 -1.85
N GLY A 928 -33.35 -24.56 -1.98
CA GLY A 928 -32.67 -23.99 -3.14
C GLY A 928 -33.08 -24.65 -4.45
N TYR A 929 -33.17 -25.97 -4.50
CA TYR A 929 -33.59 -26.69 -5.71
C TYR A 929 -35.07 -26.50 -6.03
N LEU A 930 -35.91 -26.28 -5.02
CA LEU A 930 -37.32 -25.92 -5.23
C LEU A 930 -37.46 -24.60 -6.02
N LEU A 931 -36.59 -23.63 -5.77
CA LEU A 931 -36.53 -22.39 -6.55
C LEU A 931 -36.10 -22.63 -8.00
N VAL A 932 -35.11 -23.51 -8.21
CA VAL A 932 -34.64 -23.89 -9.55
C VAL A 932 -35.73 -24.62 -10.33
N LEU A 933 -36.46 -25.54 -9.67
CA LEU A 933 -37.60 -26.26 -10.26
C LEU A 933 -38.70 -25.29 -10.70
N GLN A 934 -39.08 -24.34 -9.85
CA GLN A 934 -40.08 -23.33 -10.20
C GLN A 934 -39.66 -22.52 -11.43
N ALA A 935 -38.40 -22.08 -11.49
CA ALA A 935 -37.92 -21.27 -12.60
C ALA A 935 -37.78 -22.02 -13.94
N LEU A 936 -37.66 -23.36 -13.91
CA LEU A 936 -37.65 -24.20 -15.10
C LEU A 936 -39.06 -24.63 -15.54
N ASP A 937 -40.00 -24.75 -14.60
CA ASP A 937 -41.39 -25.15 -14.86
C ASP A 937 -42.26 -23.99 -15.37
N ASP A 938 -41.75 -22.75 -15.41
CA ASP A 938 -42.39 -21.57 -16.04
C ASP A 938 -42.54 -21.71 -17.58
N GLU A 939 -42.01 -22.78 -18.19
CA GLU A 939 -42.19 -23.11 -19.63
C GLU A 939 -43.35 -24.12 -19.90
N GLU A 940 -44.01 -24.68 -18.88
CA GLU A 940 -45.14 -25.65 -18.97
C GLU A 940 -46.50 -25.07 -18.49
N ASP A 941 -47.63 -25.76 -18.75
CA ASP A 941 -48.99 -25.33 -18.35
C ASP A 941 -49.07 -24.85 -16.88
N GLU A 942 -49.37 -23.56 -16.67
CA GLU A 942 -49.30 -22.85 -15.37
C GLU A 942 -50.02 -23.54 -14.20
N GLU A 943 -51.12 -24.25 -14.47
CA GLU A 943 -51.94 -24.87 -13.43
C GLU A 943 -51.30 -26.18 -12.92
N THR A 944 -50.57 -26.87 -13.79
CA THR A 944 -49.94 -28.17 -13.49
C THR A 944 -48.55 -27.99 -12.87
N SER A 945 -47.83 -26.91 -13.21
CA SER A 945 -46.56 -26.54 -12.58
C SER A 945 -46.77 -26.08 -11.14
N LYS A 946 -47.75 -25.17 -10.90
CA LYS A 946 -48.10 -24.69 -9.56
C LYS A 946 -48.48 -25.83 -8.60
N ALA A 947 -49.19 -26.85 -9.07
CA ALA A 947 -49.56 -28.02 -8.27
C ALA A 947 -48.35 -28.90 -7.87
N ARG A 948 -47.36 -29.07 -8.78
CA ARG A 948 -46.12 -29.84 -8.53
C ARG A 948 -45.19 -29.12 -7.54
N THR A 949 -45.07 -27.80 -7.68
CA THR A 949 -44.32 -26.96 -6.73
C THR A 949 -45.00 -26.95 -5.36
N GLU A 950 -46.33 -26.86 -5.30
CA GLU A 950 -47.10 -26.94 -4.05
C GLU A 950 -46.86 -28.28 -3.32
N ASP A 951 -46.88 -29.41 -4.03
CA ASP A 951 -46.62 -30.73 -3.40
C ASP A 951 -45.19 -30.86 -2.85
N SER A 952 -44.20 -30.37 -3.60
CA SER A 952 -42.80 -30.37 -3.18
C SER A 952 -42.59 -29.45 -1.97
N ALA A 953 -43.24 -28.29 -1.95
CA ALA A 953 -43.22 -27.36 -0.83
C ALA A 953 -43.92 -27.93 0.42
N VAL A 954 -45.04 -28.64 0.28
CA VAL A 954 -45.72 -29.36 1.37
C VAL A 954 -44.78 -30.38 2.02
N ARG A 955 -44.08 -31.18 1.21
CA ARG A 955 -43.14 -32.21 1.71
C ARG A 955 -41.97 -31.57 2.46
N LEU A 956 -41.39 -30.52 1.91
CA LEU A 956 -40.27 -29.81 2.53
C LEU A 956 -40.69 -29.06 3.80
N LEU A 957 -41.84 -28.38 3.79
CA LEU A 957 -42.39 -27.69 4.96
C LEU A 957 -42.74 -28.65 6.09
N SER A 958 -43.27 -29.83 5.75
CA SER A 958 -43.48 -30.91 6.73
C SER A 958 -42.17 -31.33 7.39
N LEU A 959 -41.14 -31.65 6.61
CA LEU A 959 -39.85 -32.07 7.15
C LEU A 959 -39.16 -30.96 7.96
N ALA A 960 -39.27 -29.70 7.55
CA ALA A 960 -38.75 -28.55 8.29
C ALA A 960 -39.46 -28.36 9.64
N ALA A 961 -40.79 -28.46 9.66
CA ALA A 961 -41.59 -28.39 10.87
C ALA A 961 -41.26 -29.52 11.85
N HIS A 962 -41.05 -30.75 11.36
CA HIS A 962 -40.61 -31.88 12.19
C HIS A 962 -39.21 -31.65 12.80
N LYS A 963 -38.30 -30.96 12.08
CA LYS A 963 -36.96 -30.60 12.56
C LYS A 963 -36.97 -29.33 13.45
N SER A 964 -38.12 -28.70 13.65
CA SER A 964 -38.26 -27.41 14.34
C SER A 964 -37.41 -26.29 13.72
N ASP A 965 -37.16 -26.34 12.40
CA ASP A 965 -36.45 -25.29 11.64
C ASP A 965 -37.45 -24.19 11.23
N TRP A 966 -37.83 -23.38 12.21
CA TRP A 966 -38.88 -22.36 12.03
C TRP A 966 -38.48 -21.24 11.06
N ASP A 967 -37.18 -20.96 10.93
CA ASP A 967 -36.65 -19.98 9.98
C ASP A 967 -36.92 -20.46 8.54
N LEU A 968 -36.61 -21.72 8.24
CA LEU A 968 -36.91 -22.32 6.94
C LEU A 968 -38.42 -22.42 6.70
N CYS A 969 -39.22 -22.77 7.72
CA CYS A 969 -40.68 -22.74 7.60
C CYS A 969 -41.20 -21.35 7.24
N ALA A 970 -40.65 -20.30 7.83
CA ALA A 970 -41.01 -18.92 7.52
C ALA A 970 -40.59 -18.52 6.10
N GLU A 971 -39.40 -18.94 5.64
CA GLU A 971 -38.94 -18.73 4.26
C GLU A 971 -39.86 -19.42 3.25
N LEU A 972 -40.22 -20.69 3.49
CA LEU A 972 -41.12 -21.45 2.63
C LEU A 972 -42.53 -20.85 2.62
N ALA A 973 -43.01 -20.32 3.75
CA ALA A 973 -44.28 -19.62 3.81
C ALA A 973 -44.28 -18.33 2.97
N ARG A 974 -43.18 -17.55 3.02
CA ARG A 974 -43.02 -16.37 2.15
C ARG A 974 -42.95 -16.75 0.69
N PHE A 975 -42.26 -17.84 0.35
CA PHE A 975 -42.19 -18.38 -1.01
C PHE A 975 -43.58 -18.77 -1.53
N LEU A 976 -44.38 -19.49 -0.74
CA LEU A 976 -45.74 -19.87 -1.13
C LEU A 976 -46.69 -18.66 -1.29
N ILE A 977 -46.54 -17.62 -0.47
CA ILE A 977 -47.28 -16.36 -0.63
C ILE A 977 -46.85 -15.62 -1.90
N ALA A 978 -45.56 -15.66 -2.26
CA ALA A 978 -45.08 -15.05 -3.49
C ALA A 978 -45.58 -15.77 -4.75
N LEU A 979 -45.82 -17.08 -4.67
CA LEU A 979 -46.44 -17.86 -5.76
C LEU A 979 -47.95 -17.64 -5.88
N ASP A 980 -48.62 -17.32 -4.76
CA ASP A 980 -50.06 -17.09 -4.70
C ASP A 980 -50.38 -15.94 -3.73
N GLU A 981 -50.54 -14.73 -4.28
CA GLU A 981 -50.83 -13.51 -3.51
C GLU A 981 -52.13 -13.58 -2.70
N SER A 982 -53.06 -14.49 -3.06
CA SER A 982 -54.29 -14.73 -2.28
C SER A 982 -54.03 -15.43 -0.94
N GLY A 983 -52.88 -16.10 -0.82
CA GLY A 983 -52.47 -16.88 0.35
C GLY A 983 -53.20 -18.22 0.50
N ASP A 984 -54.02 -18.63 -0.48
CA ASP A 984 -54.79 -19.88 -0.40
C ASP A 984 -53.88 -21.12 -0.55
N MET A 985 -52.83 -21.05 -1.38
CA MET A 985 -51.79 -22.08 -1.49
C MET A 985 -51.07 -22.31 -0.16
N LEU A 986 -50.75 -21.25 0.58
CA LEU A 986 -50.15 -21.38 1.91
C LEU A 986 -51.13 -22.02 2.89
N ARG A 987 -52.41 -21.63 2.87
CA ARG A 987 -53.44 -22.23 3.74
C ARG A 987 -53.59 -23.73 3.49
N ARG A 988 -53.74 -24.14 2.23
CA ARG A 988 -53.81 -25.56 1.83
C ARG A 988 -52.56 -26.32 2.27
N THR A 989 -51.39 -25.71 2.08
CA THR A 989 -50.11 -26.32 2.46
C THR A 989 -50.02 -26.50 3.98
N ILE A 990 -50.33 -25.48 4.79
CA ILE A 990 -50.32 -25.56 6.26
C ILE A 990 -51.32 -26.60 6.77
N ASP A 991 -52.52 -26.66 6.17
CA ASP A 991 -53.55 -27.64 6.53
C ASP A 991 -53.11 -29.08 6.19
N ARG A 992 -52.44 -29.28 5.04
CA ARG A 992 -51.84 -30.58 4.65
C ARG A 992 -50.67 -31.00 5.54
N VAL A 993 -49.85 -30.05 5.99
CA VAL A 993 -48.71 -30.33 6.89
C VAL A 993 -49.17 -30.57 8.34
N GLY A 994 -50.32 -30.03 8.74
CA GLY A 994 -50.92 -30.29 10.04
C GLY A 994 -50.31 -29.49 11.21
N ILE A 995 -49.56 -28.41 10.93
CA ILE A 995 -48.92 -27.55 11.95
C ILE A 995 -49.94 -26.98 12.95
N ARG A 996 -51.20 -26.77 12.52
CA ARG A 996 -52.30 -26.27 13.36
C ARG A 996 -52.87 -27.27 14.37
N ARG A 997 -52.51 -28.57 14.30
CA ARG A 997 -53.11 -29.60 15.18
C ARG A 997 -52.42 -29.78 16.55
N SER A 998 -51.24 -29.17 16.77
CA SER A 998 -50.53 -29.26 18.07
C SER A 998 -50.98 -28.22 19.11
N MET A 999 -51.80 -27.24 18.73
CA MET A 999 -52.41 -26.27 19.65
C MET A 999 -53.93 -26.46 19.70
N THR A 1000 -54.40 -27.51 20.38
CA THR A 1000 -55.80 -27.55 20.84
C THR A 1000 -55.84 -27.27 22.34
N PRO A 1001 -56.54 -26.20 22.78
CA PRO A 1001 -56.76 -25.93 24.20
C PRO A 1001 -57.77 -26.93 24.77
N GLN A 1002 -57.42 -27.60 25.87
CA GLN A 1002 -58.37 -28.40 26.65
C GLN A 1002 -59.51 -27.50 27.15
N LYS A 1003 -60.75 -27.88 26.80
CA LYS A 1003 -61.98 -27.22 27.23
C LYS A 1003 -62.29 -27.50 28.71
N VAL A 1004 -62.21 -26.43 29.48
CA VAL A 1004 -62.96 -25.99 30.67
C VAL A 1004 -64.11 -26.89 31.17
N GLY A 1005 -64.10 -27.14 32.48
CA GLY A 1005 -65.26 -27.48 33.30
C GLY A 1005 -65.36 -26.62 34.58
N SER A 1006 -66.10 -25.50 34.48
CA SER A 1006 -66.88 -24.79 35.52
C SER A 1006 -66.21 -24.18 36.79
N PRO A 1007 -66.83 -23.16 37.43
CA PRO A 1007 -66.14 -21.98 37.95
C PRO A 1007 -66.04 -21.92 39.49
N THR A 1008 -65.07 -21.13 39.99
CA THR A 1008 -65.23 -20.34 41.24
C THR A 1008 -64.10 -19.29 41.37
N GLU A 1009 -64.54 -18.03 41.36
CA GLU A 1009 -64.06 -16.82 42.04
C GLU A 1009 -62.56 -16.49 42.28
N THR A 1010 -62.23 -15.28 41.80
CA THR A 1010 -61.32 -14.23 42.35
C THR A 1010 -59.81 -14.23 42.01
N SER A 1011 -59.42 -13.25 41.18
CA SER A 1011 -58.52 -12.11 41.51
C SER A 1011 -57.44 -11.78 40.46
N HIS A 1012 -57.62 -10.61 39.84
CA HIS A 1012 -56.71 -9.68 39.13
C HIS A 1012 -55.23 -10.04 38.83
N ARG A 1013 -54.85 -9.91 37.54
CA ARG A 1013 -53.86 -8.89 37.09
C ARG A 1013 -53.82 -8.69 35.56
N ASN A 1014 -53.64 -7.43 35.17
CA ASN A 1014 -53.66 -6.85 33.83
C ASN A 1014 -52.44 -7.21 32.95
N MET A 1015 -52.67 -7.46 31.65
CA MET A 1015 -51.75 -7.09 30.57
C MET A 1015 -52.53 -6.34 29.47
N ARG A 1016 -52.30 -5.02 29.37
CA ARG A 1016 -52.44 -4.24 28.13
C ARG A 1016 -51.26 -4.67 27.23
N GLY A 1017 -51.40 -4.99 25.96
CA GLY A 1017 -52.00 -4.19 24.90
C GLY A 1017 -50.88 -3.49 24.12
N LEU A 1018 -50.28 -4.18 23.15
CA LEU A 1018 -49.39 -3.58 22.15
C LEU A 1018 -49.93 -3.91 20.77
N GLY A 1019 -50.67 -2.94 20.23
CA GLY A 1019 -51.07 -2.92 18.83
C GLY A 1019 -49.87 -2.60 17.95
N LEU A 1020 -49.70 -3.39 16.89
CA LEU A 1020 -48.91 -3.03 15.73
C LEU A 1020 -49.76 -3.30 14.49
N THR A 1021 -50.48 -2.26 14.07
CA THR A 1021 -50.88 -2.07 12.69
C THR A 1021 -49.64 -1.65 11.90
N LEU A 1022 -49.21 -2.46 10.95
CA LEU A 1022 -48.24 -2.08 9.93
C LEU A 1022 -48.85 -2.35 8.56
N GLY A 1023 -48.98 -1.26 7.80
CA GLY A 1023 -49.42 -1.25 6.42
C GLY A 1023 -48.37 -1.84 5.48
N ILE A 1024 -48.86 -2.29 4.34
CA ILE A 1024 -48.15 -2.87 3.21
C ILE A 1024 -47.17 -1.86 2.62
N PRO A 1025 -45.89 -2.21 2.38
CA PRO A 1025 -45.07 -1.58 1.35
C PRO A 1025 -44.94 -2.49 0.12
N ALA A 1026 -45.14 -1.88 -1.03
CA ALA A 1026 -44.92 -2.47 -2.35
C ALA A 1026 -43.44 -2.84 -2.61
N VAL A 1027 -43.26 -3.88 -3.40
CA VAL A 1027 -41.99 -4.38 -3.95
C VAL A 1027 -41.44 -3.40 -5.00
N PRO A 1028 -40.13 -3.06 -4.99
CA PRO A 1028 -39.45 -2.51 -6.15
C PRO A 1028 -38.58 -3.56 -6.86
N SER A 1029 -38.74 -3.64 -8.18
CA SER A 1029 -37.86 -4.32 -9.14
C SER A 1029 -36.49 -3.61 -9.26
N PRO A 1030 -35.47 -4.25 -9.88
CA PRO A 1030 -34.06 -3.86 -9.74
C PRO A 1030 -33.67 -2.79 -10.76
N LEU A 1031 -32.80 -1.85 -10.38
CA LEU A 1031 -31.92 -1.09 -11.30
C LEU A 1031 -30.95 -0.24 -10.47
N SER A 1032 -29.66 -0.31 -10.86
CA SER A 1032 -28.66 0.77 -10.99
C SER A 1032 -28.48 1.86 -9.90
N PRO A 1033 -27.26 2.41 -9.75
CA PRO A 1033 -26.91 3.25 -8.61
C PRO A 1033 -27.27 4.72 -8.84
N ARG A 1034 -27.95 5.36 -7.89
CA ARG A 1034 -27.75 6.81 -7.62
C ARG A 1034 -28.40 7.31 -6.32
N ARG A 1035 -27.57 8.08 -5.59
CA ARG A 1035 -27.82 9.26 -4.74
C ARG A 1035 -29.02 9.23 -3.78
N THR A 1036 -28.73 9.23 -2.48
CA THR A 1036 -29.66 9.67 -1.44
C THR A 1036 -29.20 10.95 -0.75
N GLU A 1037 -30.12 11.91 -0.72
CA GLU A 1037 -30.08 13.14 0.07
C GLU A 1037 -30.59 12.83 1.47
N HIS A 1038 -29.90 13.29 2.51
CA HIS A 1038 -30.44 13.31 3.87
C HIS A 1038 -30.73 14.74 4.30
N ARG A 1039 -31.96 14.98 4.76
CA ARG A 1039 -32.35 16.15 5.54
C ARG A 1039 -32.99 15.71 6.86
N HIS A 1040 -32.33 16.17 7.93
CA HIS A 1040 -32.71 16.36 9.34
C HIS A 1040 -34.08 15.89 9.87
N ARG A 1041 -34.08 15.23 11.04
CA ARG A 1041 -34.38 15.90 12.34
C ARG A 1041 -34.17 15.02 13.59
N LYS A 1042 -33.44 15.60 14.54
CA LYS A 1042 -33.62 15.67 16.02
C LYS A 1042 -34.12 14.44 16.81
N GLY A 1043 -33.20 13.85 17.58
CA GLY A 1043 -33.02 14.14 19.01
C GLY A 1043 -34.03 13.56 20.02
N SER A 1044 -33.57 12.61 20.84
CA SER A 1044 -33.98 12.48 22.24
C SER A 1044 -32.92 11.72 23.04
N ASP A 1045 -32.54 12.34 24.16
CA ASP A 1045 -31.54 11.96 25.17
C ASP A 1045 -31.87 10.72 26.01
N MET A 1046 -30.88 10.41 26.87
CA MET A 1046 -30.95 9.68 28.16
C MET A 1046 -30.74 8.16 28.09
N SER A 1047 -29.99 7.51 28.98
CA SER A 1047 -29.06 7.90 30.05
C SER A 1047 -28.54 6.58 30.64
N SER A 1048 -27.33 6.62 31.20
CA SER A 1048 -26.72 5.64 32.09
C SER A 1048 -27.66 5.01 33.12
N ILE A 1049 -27.60 3.67 33.29
CA ILE A 1049 -27.94 2.99 34.55
C ILE A 1049 -26.96 1.83 34.79
N ALA A 1050 -26.32 1.89 35.95
CA ALA A 1050 -25.60 0.81 36.61
C ALA A 1050 -26.56 -0.03 37.48
N SER A 1051 -26.26 -1.33 37.64
CA SER A 1051 -26.64 -2.21 38.77
C SER A 1051 -26.04 -3.59 38.44
N ASP A 1052 -25.03 -4.15 39.11
CA ASP A 1052 -24.84 -4.47 40.53
C ASP A 1052 -25.73 -5.62 41.05
N GLY A 1053 -25.08 -6.64 41.63
CA GLY A 1053 -25.64 -7.58 42.61
C GLY A 1053 -26.04 -8.99 42.16
N THR A 1054 -25.21 -10.00 42.45
CA THR A 1054 -25.47 -10.95 43.56
C THR A 1054 -24.33 -11.95 43.77
N ALA A 1055 -24.03 -12.15 45.05
CA ALA A 1055 -22.98 -12.97 45.62
C ALA A 1055 -23.58 -14.13 46.45
N SER A 1056 -22.76 -15.14 46.74
CA SER A 1056 -22.79 -15.93 47.99
C SER A 1056 -21.50 -16.79 48.05
N ASN A 1057 -20.53 -16.48 48.93
CA ASN A 1057 -20.39 -16.87 50.36
C ASN A 1057 -19.64 -18.21 50.52
N LEU A 1058 -18.76 -18.50 51.49
CA LEU A 1058 -18.16 -17.88 52.72
C LEU A 1058 -17.01 -18.85 53.11
N SER A 1059 -15.85 -18.45 53.65
CA SER A 1059 -15.65 -18.15 55.09
C SER A 1059 -14.15 -17.91 55.42
N PRO A 1060 -13.83 -17.29 56.58
CA PRO A 1060 -12.53 -16.65 56.88
C PRO A 1060 -11.80 -17.24 58.12
N ILE A 1061 -10.60 -16.74 58.45
CA ILE A 1061 -10.16 -16.33 59.82
C ILE A 1061 -8.67 -15.89 59.82
N THR A 1062 -8.40 -14.98 60.75
CA THR A 1062 -7.34 -13.99 61.02
C THR A 1062 -6.05 -14.45 61.73
N SER A 1063 -5.04 -13.54 61.72
CA SER A 1063 -4.06 -13.13 62.78
C SER A 1063 -2.59 -13.26 62.33
N LYS A 1064 -1.77 -12.19 62.22
CA LYS A 1064 -1.11 -11.27 63.21
C LYS A 1064 -0.06 -11.95 64.10
N THR A 1065 1.19 -11.43 64.02
CA THR A 1065 2.31 -11.24 65.01
C THR A 1065 3.64 -11.45 64.27
N ASP A 1066 4.49 -10.44 64.05
CA ASP A 1066 5.43 -9.73 64.95
C ASP A 1066 6.80 -10.42 65.13
N ASP A 1067 7.83 -9.57 65.04
CA ASP A 1067 9.16 -9.57 65.67
C ASP A 1067 10.41 -10.33 65.12
N GLU A 1068 11.38 -9.47 64.76
CA GLU A 1068 12.76 -9.32 65.29
C GLU A 1068 13.86 -10.38 65.15
N GLY A 1069 15.09 -9.87 64.93
CA GLY A 1069 16.38 -10.49 65.27
C GLY A 1069 17.29 -10.69 64.05
N ALA A 1070 18.07 -9.71 63.58
CA ALA A 1070 19.28 -9.10 64.16
C ALA A 1070 20.56 -9.96 64.09
N SER A 1071 21.62 -9.32 63.54
CA SER A 1071 23.06 -9.55 63.77
C SER A 1071 23.75 -10.73 63.06
N VAL A 1072 25.06 -10.78 62.77
CA VAL A 1072 26.22 -9.86 62.62
C VAL A 1072 27.39 -10.77 62.08
N SER A 1073 28.50 -10.16 61.67
CA SER A 1073 29.89 -10.70 61.55
C SER A 1073 30.29 -11.14 60.14
N GLU A 1074 31.09 -10.36 59.40
CA GLU A 1074 32.53 -10.03 59.58
C GLU A 1074 33.47 -11.03 58.90
N GLY A 1075 34.49 -10.46 58.23
CA GLY A 1075 35.67 -11.15 57.71
C GLY A 1075 35.72 -11.09 56.18
N GLY A 1076 36.63 -10.39 55.51
CA GLY A 1076 37.85 -9.72 55.93
C GLY A 1076 38.92 -9.91 54.86
N SER A 1077 39.57 -8.81 54.46
CA SER A 1077 40.92 -8.76 53.85
C SER A 1077 41.08 -9.37 52.44
N SER A 1078 42.03 -9.04 51.58
CA SER A 1078 42.96 -7.91 51.36
C SER A 1078 43.92 -8.39 50.26
N GLY A 1079 44.46 -7.48 49.46
CA GLY A 1079 45.65 -7.71 48.62
C GLY A 1079 45.34 -7.54 47.14
N LEU A 1080 45.56 -6.37 46.53
CA LEU A 1080 46.82 -5.70 46.17
C LEU A 1080 47.61 -6.38 45.05
N ASP A 1081 47.72 -5.58 44.00
CA ASP A 1081 48.91 -5.26 43.20
C ASP A 1081 49.35 -6.09 42.00
N ASP A 1082 49.37 -5.34 40.90
CA ASP A 1082 50.50 -5.09 40.01
C ASP A 1082 50.72 -5.93 38.74
N SER A 1083 50.50 -5.19 37.65
CA SER A 1083 51.51 -4.86 36.62
C SER A 1083 51.63 -5.74 35.36
N TYR A 1084 51.43 -5.06 34.21
CA TYR A 1084 52.24 -5.03 32.97
C TYR A 1084 52.75 -6.38 32.37
N HIS A 1085 52.67 -6.70 31.06
CA HIS A 1085 52.85 -5.92 29.83
C HIS A 1085 52.42 -6.76 28.60
N ILE A 1086 51.93 -6.07 27.55
CA ILE A 1086 52.12 -6.30 26.09
C ILE A 1086 51.77 -7.67 25.49
N SER A 1087 50.67 -7.71 24.74
CA SER A 1087 50.65 -7.86 23.27
C SER A 1087 49.23 -7.65 22.75
#